data_AF-A0A9W9FK92-F1
#
_entry.id   AF-A0A9W9FK92-F1
#
_cell.length_a   1.000
_cell.length_b   1.000
_cell.length_c   1.000
_cell.angle_alpha   90.00
_cell.angle_beta   90.00
_cell.angle_gamma   90.00
#
_symmetry.space_group_name_H-M   'P 1'
#
loop_
_entity.id
_entity.type
_entity.pdbx_description
1 polymer ?
#
loop_
_entity_poly.entity_id
_entity_poly.type
_entity_poly.pdbx_seq_one_letter_code
_entity_poly.pdbx_strand_id
1 'polypeptide(L)'
;MASDAASQVSVGALSAIFDDNKAQIHDPIVQCVQIKPLPPQPNHPERYRAVFSDIANYVQTMLATPEANHVVSDGSLRKGCFVRLKSFQANSVKGKKILIILDLEVLRELGESEKIGEPKPLESKPDEEETNQPTTISTNGFYGSKIQGAQPQPNPRAQPMRAPAASAHATIYPIEAISPYSNKWTIKARCTSKSNIKTWHNKNGEGKLFSVNLLDDSGEIRATGFNDQCDMLFDLFQEGSVYYISSPCRVQIAKKQFTNLNSDYELTFERDTLVEKTEEQNDVPQIRFNFTTIGDLQSVEKNTTTDVIGVLQDVGNASQIVSQATKKPYDKRELTLVDNTGFSVRLTVWGATANNFNVMPESVVAFKGVKVSDFGGRSLSLLSSGSMTVDPDIGEAHRLKGWYDAQGRSENFTSHASVSTAADSTGRGDRFKTVAQVREEQLGMSEQPDYFSLKATVVYIRQRQDSTWCYPACISEGCNKKVTELDPGQWRCEKCDRTHSRPEYRFILPLSVSDHTGQLWLSCFDDTGRLVMGTSADHLMQLRDEDPTGFDEAFQEANCQTWNFRCRAKIDNFGEQQRVRYQVSSAKPVNYSEEASRLADIISSYRMVTHHHEAAELHPKKKSKSEKHAKSTKDKTSKKQEVEDLAQDSGSYSQSRALTELPQSDIDQFLSDKSIKITDPLPEAPSLRPMISFDYLPTCEGGLYAQLKSFSSPTPIQSATWPLLFAGRDVIGIAETGSGKTLAFGLPCLKKLMDSKRSKKPCQPTAVIISPTRELAMQIYDQLVKFSESGRTDVACIYGGVKKDEQREALKKAAIVVATPGRLKDLQNDGSINLGKVKYLVLDEADRMLDKGFEQDIKDIIQPMPVSRRQTVMFTATWPRSVRELAATFMSSPVTVTIGGDPSADPRANTRIKQVVEGGSQSPEKVLVFCLYKKEAMRVEKLIKTKGFKVAGIHGDLNQSDRFRNLEAFKTGASTVLVATDVAARGLDIPAVKLVINATFPLTVEDYVHRIGRTGRAGAEGHAITLFTENDKALSGGLVNVLKAAKQEVPEALLKFGTTVKKKQHDAYGAFFKDVDTDKAATKIVFDD
;
A
#
# COMPACT_ATOMS: atom_id res chain seq x y z
N MET A 1 3.92 27.52 -63.19
CA MET A 1 5.15 27.25 -62.43
C MET A 1 4.71 26.64 -61.11
N ALA A 2 4.97 25.37 -60.86
CA ALA A 2 4.80 24.81 -59.52
C ALA A 2 6.02 25.26 -58.71
N SER A 3 5.81 26.02 -57.63
CA SER A 3 6.89 26.36 -56.71
C SER A 3 7.45 25.09 -56.09
N ASP A 4 8.77 25.00 -55.97
CA ASP A 4 9.46 23.86 -55.36
C ASP A 4 8.83 23.51 -54.01
N ALA A 5 8.16 22.35 -53.91
CA ALA A 5 7.39 21.99 -52.72
C ALA A 5 8.27 21.85 -51.47
N ALA A 6 9.57 21.59 -51.64
CA ALA A 6 10.55 21.61 -50.55
C ALA A 6 10.68 23.00 -49.90
N SER A 7 10.51 24.08 -50.67
CA SER A 7 10.66 25.47 -50.17
C SER A 7 9.53 25.94 -49.25
N GLN A 8 8.40 25.23 -49.20
CA GLN A 8 7.27 25.55 -48.33
C GLN A 8 7.19 24.69 -47.06
N VAL A 9 8.09 23.71 -46.88
CA VAL A 9 8.16 22.90 -45.65
C VAL A 9 8.82 23.71 -44.53
N SER A 10 8.27 23.67 -43.32
CA SER A 10 8.77 24.41 -42.16
C SER A 10 9.99 23.70 -41.54
N VAL A 11 11.15 23.78 -42.19
CA VAL A 11 12.37 23.05 -41.80
C VAL A 11 12.78 23.33 -40.35
N GLY A 12 12.97 22.27 -39.56
CA GLY A 12 13.35 22.34 -38.15
C GLY A 12 12.19 22.55 -37.16
N ALA A 13 10.96 22.78 -37.64
CA ALA A 13 9.77 22.98 -36.81
C ALA A 13 9.51 21.81 -35.84
N LEU A 14 9.72 20.57 -36.28
CA LEU A 14 9.53 19.40 -35.41
C LEU A 14 10.51 19.41 -34.23
N SER A 15 11.70 20.01 -34.39
CA SER A 15 12.64 20.16 -33.26
C SER A 15 12.20 21.26 -32.28
N ALA A 16 11.67 22.37 -32.78
CA ALA A 16 11.22 23.52 -31.98
C ALA A 16 9.95 23.22 -31.17
N ILE A 17 9.07 22.33 -31.67
CA ILE A 17 7.88 21.85 -30.95
C ILE A 17 8.22 21.12 -29.63
N PHE A 18 9.44 20.61 -29.47
CA PHE A 18 9.89 19.89 -28.27
C PHE A 18 11.12 20.55 -27.61
N ASP A 19 11.29 21.86 -27.75
CA ASP A 19 12.41 22.64 -27.22
C ASP A 19 11.96 24.08 -26.92
N ASP A 20 11.63 24.34 -25.65
CA ASP A 20 11.06 25.62 -25.18
C ASP A 20 11.98 26.83 -25.38
N ASN A 21 13.27 26.61 -25.69
CA ASN A 21 14.24 27.67 -25.96
C ASN A 21 14.25 28.15 -27.43
N LYS A 22 13.47 27.50 -28.31
CA LYS A 22 13.37 27.88 -29.73
C LYS A 22 12.08 28.65 -30.01
N ALA A 23 12.16 29.58 -30.98
CA ALA A 23 10.98 30.30 -31.45
C ALA A 23 9.96 29.30 -32.04
N GLN A 24 8.76 29.24 -31.47
CA GLN A 24 7.71 28.35 -31.96
C GLN A 24 7.14 28.83 -33.29
N ILE A 25 7.04 27.92 -34.25
CA ILE A 25 6.45 28.17 -35.56
C ILE A 25 4.96 27.87 -35.46
N HIS A 26 4.13 28.90 -35.63
CA HIS A 26 2.68 28.73 -35.79
C HIS A 26 2.38 28.03 -37.13
N ASP A 27 1.48 27.05 -37.10
CA ASP A 27 0.99 26.27 -38.24
C ASP A 27 2.08 25.67 -39.16
N PRO A 28 2.98 24.81 -38.63
CA PRO A 28 4.09 24.24 -39.40
C PRO A 28 3.59 23.30 -40.51
N ILE A 29 4.24 23.41 -41.68
CA ILE A 29 4.00 22.57 -42.85
C ILE A 29 5.01 21.43 -42.86
N VAL A 30 4.52 20.19 -42.96
CA VAL A 30 5.32 18.95 -42.89
C VAL A 30 4.86 17.92 -43.94
N GLN A 31 5.76 17.03 -44.38
CA GLN A 31 5.46 15.96 -45.34
C GLN A 31 5.03 14.66 -44.63
N CYS A 32 3.98 14.01 -45.12
CA CYS A 32 3.56 12.68 -44.65
C CYS A 32 4.42 11.58 -45.31
N VAL A 33 5.37 11.01 -44.57
CA VAL A 33 6.34 10.01 -45.09
C VAL A 33 5.76 8.59 -45.05
N GLN A 34 4.94 8.28 -44.04
CA GLN A 34 4.30 6.98 -43.88
C GLN A 34 2.99 7.13 -43.08
N ILE A 35 1.99 6.32 -43.42
CA ILE A 35 0.78 6.15 -42.62
C ILE A 35 0.46 4.66 -42.49
N LYS A 36 0.05 4.23 -41.30
CA LYS A 36 -0.35 2.85 -41.00
C LYS A 36 -1.60 2.83 -40.11
N PRO A 37 -2.61 1.99 -40.41
CA PRO A 37 -3.67 1.70 -39.46
C PRO A 37 -3.09 0.92 -38.27
N LEU A 38 -3.61 1.17 -37.08
CA LEU A 38 -3.35 0.36 -35.88
C LEU A 38 -4.38 -0.78 -35.78
N PRO A 39 -4.04 -1.91 -35.15
CA PRO A 39 -4.95 -3.05 -35.03
C PRO A 39 -6.25 -2.64 -34.31
N PRO A 40 -7.43 -3.03 -34.82
CA PRO A 40 -8.71 -2.61 -34.27
C PRO A 40 -8.93 -3.19 -32.87
N GLN A 41 -9.22 -2.33 -31.91
CA GLN A 41 -9.71 -2.72 -30.59
C GLN A 41 -11.24 -2.62 -30.54
N PRO A 42 -11.95 -3.56 -29.86
CA PRO A 42 -13.40 -3.48 -29.71
C PRO A 42 -13.82 -2.18 -29.01
N ASN A 43 -14.84 -1.51 -29.56
CA ASN A 43 -15.39 -0.21 -29.11
C ASN A 43 -14.50 1.04 -29.25
N HIS A 44 -13.43 1.02 -30.06
CA HIS A 44 -12.71 2.24 -30.42
C HIS A 44 -12.75 2.53 -31.94
N PRO A 45 -12.82 3.81 -32.36
CA PRO A 45 -12.70 4.19 -33.77
C PRO A 45 -11.30 3.84 -34.30
N GLU A 46 -11.18 3.62 -35.60
CA GLU A 46 -9.90 3.35 -36.26
C GLU A 46 -8.87 4.43 -35.92
N ARG A 47 -7.67 4.03 -35.48
CA ARG A 47 -6.58 4.95 -35.16
C ARG A 47 -5.46 4.77 -36.16
N TYR A 48 -4.99 5.88 -36.70
CA TYR A 48 -3.90 5.91 -37.67
C TYR A 48 -2.63 6.46 -37.02
N ARG A 49 -1.51 5.76 -37.24
CA ARG A 49 -0.16 6.25 -36.93
C ARG A 49 0.44 6.82 -38.20
N ALA A 50 0.79 8.10 -38.17
CA ALA A 50 1.48 8.77 -39.27
C ALA A 50 2.92 9.13 -38.87
N VAL A 51 3.81 9.24 -39.85
CA VAL A 51 5.17 9.77 -39.67
C VAL A 51 5.27 11.05 -40.49
N PHE A 52 5.41 12.17 -39.79
CA PHE A 52 5.59 13.48 -40.41
C PHE A 52 7.06 13.89 -40.36
N SER A 53 7.50 14.60 -41.40
CA SER A 53 8.88 15.07 -41.59
C SER A 53 8.93 16.55 -41.96
N ASP A 54 9.90 17.27 -41.40
CA ASP A 54 10.23 18.66 -41.74
C ASP A 54 11.53 18.75 -42.59
N ILE A 55 11.82 17.72 -43.39
CA ILE A 55 13.04 17.51 -44.19
C ILE A 55 14.29 17.22 -43.32
N ALA A 56 14.47 17.89 -42.18
CA ALA A 56 15.60 17.72 -41.28
C ALA A 56 15.39 16.57 -40.26
N ASN A 57 14.16 16.43 -39.75
CA ASN A 57 13.76 15.47 -38.73
C ASN A 57 12.47 14.76 -39.15
N TYR A 58 12.21 13.61 -38.54
CA TYR A 58 10.88 13.00 -38.52
C TYR A 58 10.49 12.58 -37.11
N VAL A 59 9.18 12.60 -36.85
CA VAL A 59 8.59 12.19 -35.56
C VAL A 59 7.42 11.24 -35.80
N GLN A 60 7.25 10.26 -34.89
CA GLN A 60 6.08 9.39 -34.92
C GLN A 60 4.88 10.13 -34.34
N THR A 61 3.76 10.07 -35.05
CA THR A 61 2.56 10.84 -34.71
C THR A 61 1.30 9.99 -34.64
N MET A 62 0.38 10.43 -33.80
CA MET A 62 -0.91 9.79 -33.57
C MET A 62 -2.01 10.78 -33.92
N LEU A 63 -2.91 10.41 -34.83
CA LEU A 63 -4.12 11.18 -35.10
C LEU A 63 -5.13 10.84 -34.00
N ALA A 64 -5.53 11.84 -33.19
CA ALA A 64 -6.29 11.61 -31.96
C ALA A 64 -7.80 11.82 -32.10
N THR A 65 -8.24 12.64 -33.05
CA THR A 65 -9.64 13.03 -33.21
C THR A 65 -10.31 12.27 -34.38
N PRO A 66 -11.62 11.96 -34.29
CA PRO A 66 -12.39 11.50 -35.46
C PRO A 66 -12.33 12.49 -36.62
N GLU A 67 -12.19 13.79 -36.29
CA GLU A 67 -12.02 14.90 -37.23
C GLU A 67 -10.64 14.92 -37.91
N ALA A 68 -9.58 14.31 -37.36
CA ALA A 68 -8.35 14.06 -38.10
C ALA A 68 -8.40 12.75 -38.92
N ASN A 69 -9.21 11.77 -38.49
CA ASN A 69 -9.33 10.48 -39.16
C ASN A 69 -10.08 10.54 -40.50
N HIS A 70 -11.09 11.39 -40.65
CA HIS A 70 -11.84 11.51 -41.93
C HIS A 70 -10.89 11.80 -43.11
N VAL A 71 -9.86 12.60 -42.88
CA VAL A 71 -8.82 12.94 -43.87
C VAL A 71 -8.12 11.68 -44.41
N VAL A 72 -7.97 10.64 -43.58
CA VAL A 72 -7.38 9.35 -43.96
C VAL A 72 -8.44 8.44 -44.59
N SER A 73 -9.63 8.34 -43.99
CA SER A 73 -10.73 7.50 -44.46
C SER A 73 -11.27 7.92 -45.85
N ASP A 74 -11.35 9.23 -46.11
CA ASP A 74 -11.70 9.81 -47.41
C ASP A 74 -10.52 9.77 -48.40
N GLY A 75 -9.37 9.22 -47.99
CA GLY A 75 -8.18 9.07 -48.81
C GLY A 75 -7.55 10.40 -49.24
N SER A 76 -7.70 11.46 -48.44
CA SER A 76 -7.08 12.77 -48.69
C SER A 76 -5.64 12.85 -48.16
N LEU A 77 -5.33 12.18 -47.05
CA LEU A 77 -3.97 12.07 -46.51
C LEU A 77 -3.30 10.80 -47.02
N ARG A 78 -2.32 10.94 -47.92
CA ARG A 78 -1.53 9.85 -48.49
C ARG A 78 -0.04 10.04 -48.21
N LYS A 79 0.73 8.97 -48.42
CA LYS A 79 2.20 9.06 -48.43
C LYS A 79 2.63 10.04 -49.53
N GLY A 80 3.44 11.03 -49.18
CA GLY A 80 3.95 12.06 -50.09
C GLY A 80 3.18 13.37 -50.08
N CYS A 81 2.00 13.43 -49.45
CA CYS A 81 1.24 14.67 -49.28
C CYS A 81 1.90 15.60 -48.25
N PHE A 82 1.65 16.90 -48.40
CA PHE A 82 2.00 17.94 -47.42
C PHE A 82 0.80 18.30 -46.55
N VAL A 83 1.04 18.50 -45.26
CA VAL A 83 0.02 18.91 -44.28
C VAL A 83 0.48 20.11 -43.48
N ARG A 84 -0.45 21.00 -43.16
CA ARG A 84 -0.29 22.07 -42.17
C ARG A 84 -0.88 21.59 -40.85
N LEU A 85 -0.08 21.60 -39.77
CA LEU A 85 -0.54 21.17 -38.45
C LEU A 85 -1.14 22.36 -37.69
N LYS A 86 -2.48 22.41 -37.58
CA LYS A 86 -3.20 23.53 -36.94
C LYS A 86 -3.31 23.37 -35.43
N SER A 87 -3.42 22.14 -34.94
CA SER A 87 -3.49 21.87 -33.50
C SER A 87 -2.83 20.53 -33.17
N PHE A 88 -1.87 20.56 -32.26
CA PHE A 88 -1.06 19.41 -31.87
C PHE A 88 -0.59 19.52 -30.42
N GLN A 89 -0.26 18.37 -29.81
CA GLN A 89 0.28 18.26 -28.47
C GLN A 89 1.57 17.41 -28.49
N ALA A 90 2.65 18.00 -27.99
CA ALA A 90 3.96 17.36 -27.89
C ALA A 90 4.09 16.59 -26.56
N ASN A 91 4.41 15.29 -26.62
CA ASN A 91 4.64 14.46 -25.44
C ASN A 91 5.97 13.70 -25.55
N SER A 92 6.67 13.53 -24.43
CA SER A 92 7.86 12.66 -24.35
C SER A 92 7.57 11.46 -23.47
N VAL A 93 7.68 10.24 -24.02
CA VAL A 93 7.35 8.99 -23.33
C VAL A 93 8.54 8.05 -23.42
N LYS A 94 9.12 7.67 -22.28
CA LYS A 94 10.30 6.78 -22.19
C LYS A 94 11.45 7.22 -23.11
N GLY A 95 11.76 8.51 -23.14
CA GLY A 95 12.82 9.11 -23.99
C GLY A 95 12.44 9.32 -25.46
N LYS A 96 11.27 8.88 -25.91
CA LYS A 96 10.80 9.08 -27.29
C LYS A 96 9.83 10.24 -27.39
N LYS A 97 10.16 11.21 -28.25
CA LYS A 97 9.29 12.34 -28.62
C LYS A 97 8.18 11.83 -29.54
N ILE A 98 6.93 12.04 -29.15
CA ILE A 98 5.72 11.62 -29.88
C ILE A 98 4.81 12.84 -30.00
N LEU A 99 4.33 13.10 -31.22
CA LEU A 99 3.45 14.24 -31.50
C LEU A 99 2.01 13.77 -31.72
N ILE A 100 1.08 14.26 -30.91
CA ILE A 100 -0.34 13.95 -31.03
C ILE A 100 -1.00 15.06 -31.86
N ILE A 101 -1.62 14.71 -32.98
CA ILE A 101 -2.30 15.69 -33.84
C ILE A 101 -3.79 15.71 -33.51
N LEU A 102 -4.30 16.91 -33.23
CA LEU A 102 -5.70 17.20 -32.92
C LEU A 102 -6.44 17.74 -34.15
N ASP A 103 -5.79 18.60 -34.94
CA ASP A 103 -6.30 19.15 -36.21
C ASP A 103 -5.17 19.36 -37.23
N LEU A 104 -5.45 19.06 -38.50
CA LEU A 104 -4.53 19.19 -39.64
C LEU A 104 -5.26 19.51 -40.95
N GLU A 105 -4.58 20.21 -41.84
CA GLU A 105 -5.07 20.56 -43.18
C GLU A 105 -4.16 19.99 -44.26
N VAL A 106 -4.71 19.27 -45.24
CA VAL A 106 -3.94 18.71 -46.37
C VAL A 106 -3.82 19.73 -47.48
N LEU A 107 -2.59 20.12 -47.80
CA LEU A 107 -2.29 21.12 -48.83
C LEU A 107 -2.24 20.47 -50.21
N ARG A 108 -3.42 20.16 -50.77
CA ARG A 108 -3.57 19.52 -52.09
C ARG A 108 -2.89 20.30 -53.23
N GLU A 109 -2.73 21.61 -53.07
CA GLU A 109 -2.07 22.51 -54.02
C GLU A 109 -0.56 22.23 -54.19
N LEU A 110 0.09 21.63 -53.18
CA LEU A 110 1.51 21.27 -53.22
C LEU A 110 1.79 19.91 -53.88
N GLY A 111 0.74 19.17 -54.27
CA GLY A 111 0.85 17.87 -54.91
C GLY A 111 1.33 16.73 -53.99
N GLU A 112 1.71 15.63 -54.62
CA GLU A 112 2.35 14.47 -53.96
C GLU A 112 3.80 14.38 -54.45
N SER A 113 4.74 14.28 -53.51
CA SER A 113 6.17 14.08 -53.80
C SER A 113 6.68 12.83 -53.09
N GLU A 114 7.66 12.14 -53.67
CA GLU A 114 8.44 11.17 -52.89
C GLU A 114 9.22 11.89 -51.75
N LYS A 115 9.73 11.10 -50.81
CA LYS A 115 10.34 11.56 -49.55
C LYS A 115 11.40 12.63 -49.81
N ILE A 116 11.21 13.84 -49.29
CA ILE A 116 12.15 14.95 -49.45
C ILE A 116 13.21 14.90 -48.34
N GLY A 117 14.48 14.82 -48.75
CA GLY A 117 15.65 14.83 -47.87
C GLY A 117 15.91 13.52 -47.09
N GLU A 118 16.91 13.60 -46.20
CA GLU A 118 17.29 12.53 -45.26
C GLU A 118 16.98 12.93 -43.80
N PRO A 119 15.70 13.06 -43.42
CA PRO A 119 15.30 13.41 -42.07
C PRO A 119 15.78 12.36 -41.07
N LYS A 120 16.33 12.84 -39.94
CA LYS A 120 16.78 12.01 -38.81
C LYS A 120 15.65 11.80 -37.78
N PRO A 121 15.65 10.69 -37.01
CA PRO A 121 14.70 10.54 -35.91
C PRO A 121 14.95 11.61 -34.83
N LEU A 122 13.89 12.25 -34.35
CA LEU A 122 13.96 13.25 -33.28
C LEU A 122 14.08 12.58 -31.89
N GLU A 123 15.17 11.85 -31.65
CA GLU A 123 15.51 11.25 -30.35
C GLU A 123 16.52 12.15 -29.59
N SER A 124 16.47 12.15 -28.26
CA SER A 124 17.36 12.98 -27.42
C SER A 124 18.68 12.28 -27.11
N LYS A 125 19.80 12.89 -27.49
CA LYS A 125 21.12 12.53 -26.96
C LYS A 125 21.19 12.73 -25.44
N PRO A 126 21.78 11.78 -24.70
CA PRO A 126 22.70 12.11 -23.63
C PRO A 126 24.12 12.26 -24.23
N ASP A 127 24.74 13.42 -24.12
CA ASP A 127 26.17 13.56 -24.43
C ASP A 127 26.95 12.81 -23.31
N GLU A 128 27.65 11.69 -23.54
CA GLU A 128 28.79 11.36 -24.43
C GLU A 128 30.15 11.85 -23.90
N GLU A 129 30.92 10.93 -23.31
CA GLU A 129 32.36 10.81 -23.59
C GLU A 129 32.57 9.49 -24.36
N GLU A 130 33.21 9.57 -25.53
CA GLU A 130 33.38 8.45 -26.46
C GLU A 130 34.69 7.69 -26.23
N THR A 131 34.74 6.42 -26.66
CA THR A 131 35.63 6.02 -27.77
C THR A 131 35.33 4.61 -28.31
N ASN A 132 34.95 4.53 -29.60
CA ASN A 132 35.25 3.47 -30.59
C ASN A 132 34.93 1.98 -30.24
N GLN A 133 34.29 1.16 -31.07
CA GLN A 133 34.07 1.18 -32.53
C GLN A 133 33.05 0.05 -32.94
N PRO A 134 32.89 -0.32 -34.23
CA PRO A 134 31.87 0.14 -35.17
C PRO A 134 30.66 -0.81 -35.38
N THR A 135 29.57 -0.32 -35.99
CA THR A 135 28.51 -1.19 -36.56
C THR A 135 28.22 -0.83 -38.03
N THR A 136 28.35 -1.83 -38.92
CA THR A 136 27.92 -1.75 -40.31
C THR A 136 26.57 -2.42 -40.49
N ILE A 137 25.64 -1.72 -41.15
CA ILE A 137 24.31 -2.22 -41.52
C ILE A 137 24.31 -2.57 -43.01
N SER A 138 23.69 -3.69 -43.38
CA SER A 138 23.17 -3.95 -44.72
C SER A 138 21.86 -4.74 -44.62
N THR A 139 20.69 -4.08 -44.58
CA THR A 139 19.86 -3.70 -45.75
C THR A 139 19.50 -4.84 -46.71
N ASN A 140 18.32 -5.45 -46.51
CA ASN A 140 17.36 -5.87 -47.55
C ASN A 140 16.09 -6.45 -46.89
N GLY A 141 14.85 -6.19 -47.34
CA GLY A 141 14.40 -5.27 -48.40
C GLY A 141 12.92 -4.91 -48.23
N PHE A 142 12.58 -3.62 -48.43
CA PHE A 142 11.22 -3.06 -48.25
C PHE A 142 10.63 -2.46 -49.55
N TYR A 143 11.26 -2.69 -50.70
CA TYR A 143 10.73 -2.28 -52.01
C TYR A 143 10.86 -3.44 -53.01
N GLY A 144 9.77 -3.70 -53.75
CA GLY A 144 9.66 -4.87 -54.63
C GLY A 144 10.02 -4.61 -56.09
N SER A 145 10.31 -5.70 -56.81
CA SER A 145 10.39 -5.78 -58.27
C SER A 145 9.82 -7.13 -58.73
N LYS A 146 9.38 -7.25 -59.99
CA LYS A 146 8.32 -8.20 -60.40
C LYS A 146 8.73 -9.07 -61.61
N ILE A 147 8.17 -10.30 -61.68
CA ILE A 147 8.04 -11.18 -62.88
C ILE A 147 9.37 -11.90 -63.26
N GLN A 148 9.44 -13.20 -63.60
CA GLN A 148 8.78 -14.00 -64.65
C GLN A 148 8.93 -15.54 -64.39
N GLY A 149 8.07 -16.48 -64.81
CA GLY A 149 6.78 -16.42 -65.51
C GLY A 149 6.17 -17.82 -65.87
N ALA A 150 5.00 -17.83 -66.55
CA ALA A 150 4.35 -18.92 -67.32
C ALA A 150 3.88 -20.24 -66.61
N GLN A 151 2.79 -20.96 -66.99
CA GLN A 151 1.47 -20.63 -67.63
C GLN A 151 0.44 -21.80 -67.30
N PRO A 152 -0.71 -22.09 -67.97
CA PRO A 152 -2.02 -22.20 -67.28
C PRO A 152 -2.69 -23.60 -67.15
N GLN A 153 -3.71 -23.65 -66.27
CA GLN A 153 -4.96 -24.50 -66.18
C GLN A 153 -5.15 -25.76 -67.08
N PRO A 154 -5.81 -26.86 -66.59
CA PRO A 154 -7.23 -26.79 -66.19
C PRO A 154 -7.73 -27.73 -65.05
N ASN A 155 -9.00 -27.52 -64.68
CA ASN A 155 -9.81 -28.26 -63.71
C ASN A 155 -10.23 -29.65 -64.24
N PRO A 156 -10.38 -30.70 -63.40
CA PRO A 156 -11.70 -31.33 -63.34
C PRO A 156 -12.13 -31.94 -61.97
N ARG A 157 -13.43 -31.77 -61.67
CA ARG A 157 -14.39 -32.71 -61.03
C ARG A 157 -13.84 -33.89 -60.17
N ALA A 158 -14.27 -33.99 -58.91
CA ALA A 158 -15.42 -34.81 -58.46
C ALA A 158 -15.39 -35.26 -56.98
N GLN A 159 -16.44 -34.88 -56.24
CA GLN A 159 -17.10 -35.62 -55.13
C GLN A 159 -16.33 -35.96 -53.83
N PRO A 160 -17.06 -36.21 -52.71
CA PRO A 160 -16.56 -35.89 -51.37
C PRO A 160 -15.95 -37.09 -50.64
N MET A 161 -14.79 -36.88 -50.03
CA MET A 161 -14.32 -37.73 -48.93
C MET A 161 -14.51 -37.02 -47.58
N ARG A 162 -15.11 -37.76 -46.65
CA ARG A 162 -15.48 -37.34 -45.30
C ARG A 162 -14.19 -37.14 -44.47
N ALA A 163 -13.86 -35.89 -44.15
CA ALA A 163 -12.74 -35.60 -43.25
C ALA A 163 -13.04 -36.15 -41.83
N PRO A 164 -12.07 -36.78 -41.14
CA PRO A 164 -12.19 -37.11 -39.73
C PRO A 164 -12.18 -35.83 -38.87
N ALA A 165 -12.72 -35.91 -37.66
CA ALA A 165 -12.94 -34.74 -36.81
C ALA A 165 -11.64 -34.02 -36.41
N ALA A 166 -11.64 -32.69 -36.50
CA ALA A 166 -10.59 -31.85 -35.93
C ALA A 166 -10.65 -31.91 -34.38
N SER A 167 -9.48 -32.01 -33.74
CA SER A 167 -9.36 -31.99 -32.28
C SER A 167 -9.67 -30.61 -31.71
N ALA A 168 -10.36 -30.59 -30.57
CA ALA A 168 -11.01 -29.41 -30.01
C ALA A 168 -10.15 -28.71 -28.94
N HIS A 169 -8.98 -28.18 -29.31
CA HIS A 169 -8.23 -27.29 -28.41
C HIS A 169 -8.90 -25.91 -28.38
N ALA A 170 -9.12 -25.40 -27.16
CA ALA A 170 -9.73 -24.09 -26.93
C ALA A 170 -8.82 -22.94 -27.40
N THR A 171 -9.38 -21.72 -27.45
CA THR A 171 -8.65 -20.49 -27.79
C THR A 171 -7.36 -20.38 -26.98
N ILE A 172 -6.21 -20.33 -27.68
CA ILE A 172 -4.89 -20.18 -27.06
C ILE A 172 -4.72 -18.72 -26.61
N TYR A 173 -4.26 -18.53 -25.37
CA TYR A 173 -3.94 -17.23 -24.78
C TYR A 173 -2.41 -17.05 -24.66
N PRO A 174 -1.89 -15.83 -24.85
CA PRO A 174 -0.53 -15.49 -24.44
C PRO A 174 -0.43 -15.39 -22.91
N ILE A 175 0.71 -15.75 -22.34
CA ILE A 175 1.04 -15.68 -20.91
C ILE A 175 0.75 -14.28 -20.32
N GLU A 176 1.11 -13.20 -21.02
CA GLU A 176 0.86 -11.82 -20.55
C GLU A 176 -0.63 -11.49 -20.40
N ALA A 177 -1.53 -12.17 -21.12
CA ALA A 177 -2.98 -11.99 -21.01
C ALA A 177 -3.64 -12.87 -19.91
N ILE A 178 -2.88 -13.73 -19.23
CA ILE A 178 -3.40 -14.50 -18.09
C ILE A 178 -3.69 -13.54 -16.95
N SER A 179 -4.93 -13.55 -16.45
CA SER A 179 -5.34 -12.81 -15.26
C SER A 179 -6.33 -13.62 -14.42
N PRO A 180 -6.49 -13.32 -13.12
CA PRO A 180 -7.49 -13.96 -12.26
C PRO A 180 -8.96 -13.80 -12.71
N TYR A 181 -9.22 -12.96 -13.72
CA TYR A 181 -10.55 -12.73 -14.28
C TYR A 181 -10.86 -13.64 -15.49
N SER A 182 -9.85 -14.29 -16.08
CA SER A 182 -10.04 -15.25 -17.18
C SER A 182 -10.17 -16.66 -16.62
N ASN A 183 -11.38 -17.20 -16.66
CA ASN A 183 -11.69 -18.56 -16.15
C ASN A 183 -11.55 -19.67 -17.21
N LYS A 184 -11.31 -19.32 -18.49
CA LYS A 184 -11.17 -20.26 -19.60
C LYS A 184 -10.05 -19.82 -20.53
N TRP A 185 -8.92 -20.49 -20.44
CA TRP A 185 -7.73 -20.25 -21.27
C TRP A 185 -6.91 -21.53 -21.40
N THR A 186 -6.16 -21.59 -22.49
CA THR A 186 -5.12 -22.59 -22.75
C THR A 186 -3.86 -21.83 -23.17
N ILE A 187 -2.70 -22.13 -22.59
CA ILE A 187 -1.42 -21.58 -23.03
C ILE A 187 -0.57 -22.66 -23.71
N LYS A 188 0.20 -22.27 -24.74
CA LYS A 188 1.21 -23.10 -25.41
C LYS A 188 2.59 -22.59 -24.95
N ALA A 189 3.20 -23.25 -23.97
CA ALA A 189 4.39 -22.73 -23.30
C ALA A 189 5.51 -23.78 -23.17
N ARG A 190 6.77 -23.33 -23.28
CA ARG A 190 7.97 -24.15 -23.07
C ARG A 190 8.34 -24.15 -21.59
N CYS A 191 8.59 -25.31 -21.01
CA CYS A 191 9.14 -25.43 -19.66
C CYS A 191 10.62 -25.02 -19.70
N THR A 192 10.99 -23.87 -19.12
CA THR A 192 12.37 -23.35 -19.13
C THR A 192 13.21 -23.80 -17.94
N SER A 193 12.56 -24.05 -16.79
CA SER A 193 13.21 -24.55 -15.58
C SER A 193 12.20 -25.28 -14.69
N LYS A 194 12.64 -26.34 -14.01
CA LYS A 194 11.85 -27.17 -13.09
C LYS A 194 12.59 -27.33 -11.75
N SER A 195 11.94 -26.96 -10.66
CA SER A 195 12.52 -27.15 -9.32
C SER A 195 12.28 -28.56 -8.78
N ASN A 196 13.27 -29.10 -8.05
CA ASN A 196 13.10 -30.30 -7.23
C ASN A 196 11.90 -30.20 -6.26
N ILE A 197 11.34 -31.36 -5.90
CA ILE A 197 10.28 -31.46 -4.89
C ILE A 197 10.81 -30.96 -3.54
N LYS A 198 10.07 -30.03 -2.92
CA LYS A 198 10.35 -29.50 -1.59
C LYS A 198 9.26 -29.98 -0.63
N THR A 199 9.66 -30.66 0.44
CA THR A 199 8.75 -31.08 1.52
C THR A 199 8.77 -30.10 2.69
N TRP A 200 7.66 -30.05 3.43
CA TRP A 200 7.57 -29.38 4.73
C TRP A 200 6.71 -30.21 5.67
N HIS A 201 7.00 -30.13 6.97
CA HIS A 201 6.21 -30.77 8.01
C HIS A 201 5.65 -29.71 8.95
N ASN A 202 4.34 -29.72 9.20
CA ASN A 202 3.67 -28.81 10.14
C ASN A 202 2.76 -29.60 11.11
N LYS A 203 2.09 -28.92 12.04
CA LYS A 203 1.22 -29.58 13.05
C LYS A 203 -0.01 -30.29 12.45
N ASN A 204 -0.36 -29.98 11.20
CA ASN A 204 -1.53 -30.48 10.50
C ASN A 204 -1.16 -31.52 9.41
N GLY A 205 0.12 -31.87 9.27
CA GLY A 205 0.60 -32.89 8.33
C GLY A 205 1.93 -32.55 7.64
N GLU A 206 2.41 -33.50 6.83
CA GLU A 206 3.47 -33.28 5.85
C GLU A 206 2.85 -32.85 4.51
N GLY A 207 3.55 -31.98 3.77
CA GLY A 207 3.17 -31.59 2.42
C GLY A 207 4.38 -31.41 1.51
N LYS A 208 4.12 -31.37 0.20
CA LYS A 208 5.16 -31.28 -0.84
C LYS A 208 4.75 -30.32 -1.95
N LEU A 209 5.73 -29.67 -2.58
CA LEU A 209 5.51 -28.82 -3.74
C LEU A 209 6.66 -28.91 -4.73
N PHE A 210 6.36 -28.60 -5.99
CA PHE A 210 7.34 -28.29 -7.02
C PHE A 210 6.87 -27.08 -7.83
N SER A 211 7.77 -26.46 -8.58
CA SER A 211 7.45 -25.33 -9.45
C SER A 211 8.20 -25.42 -10.77
N VAL A 212 7.58 -24.90 -11.83
CA VAL A 212 8.14 -24.78 -13.17
C VAL A 212 8.05 -23.33 -13.65
N ASN A 213 9.01 -22.91 -14.46
CA ASN A 213 8.95 -21.67 -15.22
C ASN A 213 8.54 -21.99 -16.66
N LEU A 214 7.63 -21.19 -17.21
CA LEU A 214 6.98 -21.37 -18.50
C LEU A 214 7.22 -20.12 -19.36
N LEU A 215 7.59 -20.31 -20.63
CA LEU A 215 7.90 -19.24 -21.59
C LEU A 215 7.05 -19.39 -22.86
N ASP A 216 6.53 -18.28 -23.37
CA ASP A 216 5.94 -18.12 -24.70
C ASP A 216 6.44 -16.83 -25.39
N ASP A 217 5.85 -16.45 -26.53
CA ASP A 217 6.18 -15.21 -27.26
C ASP A 217 5.90 -13.91 -26.49
N SER A 218 5.05 -13.96 -25.45
CA SER A 218 4.63 -12.78 -24.67
C SER A 218 5.42 -12.61 -23.37
N GLY A 219 5.84 -13.70 -22.71
CA GLY A 219 6.61 -13.58 -21.49
C GLY A 219 6.83 -14.88 -20.72
N GLU A 220 7.30 -14.73 -19.48
CA GLU A 220 7.62 -15.84 -18.57
C GLU A 220 6.70 -15.83 -17.35
N ILE A 221 6.09 -16.98 -17.03
CA ILE A 221 5.26 -17.18 -15.83
C ILE A 221 5.72 -18.40 -15.03
N ARG A 222 5.58 -18.34 -13.71
CA ARG A 222 5.84 -19.47 -12.82
C ARG A 222 4.55 -20.23 -12.57
N ALA A 223 4.59 -21.56 -12.62
CA ALA A 223 3.54 -22.44 -12.12
C ALA A 223 4.02 -23.30 -10.94
N THR A 224 3.13 -23.62 -10.00
CA THR A 224 3.44 -24.41 -8.80
C THR A 224 2.40 -25.50 -8.58
N GLY A 225 2.85 -26.75 -8.37
CA GLY A 225 2.00 -27.89 -7.99
C GLY A 225 2.20 -28.24 -6.51
N PHE A 226 1.11 -28.54 -5.81
CA PHE A 226 1.10 -28.92 -4.39
C PHE A 226 0.53 -30.33 -4.20
N ASN A 227 1.12 -31.10 -3.28
CA ASN A 227 0.66 -32.40 -2.80
C ASN A 227 0.33 -33.37 -3.96
N ASP A 228 -0.94 -33.75 -4.14
CA ASP A 228 -1.42 -34.63 -5.21
C ASP A 228 -0.94 -34.16 -6.61
N GLN A 229 -0.93 -32.84 -6.85
CA GLN A 229 -0.48 -32.28 -8.13
C GLN A 229 1.04 -32.32 -8.30
N CYS A 230 1.79 -32.45 -7.20
CA CYS A 230 3.20 -32.76 -7.27
C CYS A 230 3.43 -34.18 -7.79
N ASP A 231 2.62 -35.16 -7.40
CA ASP A 231 2.79 -36.54 -7.88
C ASP A 231 2.34 -36.70 -9.34
N MET A 232 1.22 -36.08 -9.72
CA MET A 232 0.67 -36.21 -11.07
C MET A 232 1.50 -35.48 -12.14
N LEU A 233 1.96 -34.26 -11.85
CA LEU A 233 2.54 -33.38 -12.87
C LEU A 233 4.08 -33.31 -12.84
N PHE A 234 4.74 -33.76 -11.76
CA PHE A 234 6.20 -33.66 -11.69
C PHE A 234 6.87 -34.51 -12.78
N ASP A 235 6.50 -35.77 -12.97
CA ASP A 235 7.14 -36.63 -13.99
C ASP A 235 6.75 -36.25 -15.43
N LEU A 236 5.59 -35.59 -15.60
CA LEU A 236 5.12 -35.09 -16.90
C LEU A 236 5.94 -33.90 -17.41
N PHE A 237 6.33 -32.97 -16.53
CA PHE A 237 7.12 -31.79 -16.89
C PHE A 237 8.60 -32.11 -17.07
N GLN A 238 9.13 -31.80 -18.26
CA GLN A 238 10.52 -31.95 -18.67
C GLN A 238 11.02 -30.59 -19.19
N GLU A 239 12.22 -30.18 -18.78
CA GLU A 239 12.82 -28.93 -19.25
C GLU A 239 13.05 -28.97 -20.78
N GLY A 240 12.90 -27.82 -21.45
CA GLY A 240 12.98 -27.68 -22.91
C GLY A 240 11.74 -28.12 -23.69
N SER A 241 10.86 -28.96 -23.12
CA SER A 241 9.63 -29.43 -23.77
C SER A 241 8.51 -28.38 -23.78
N VAL A 242 7.64 -28.43 -24.79
CA VAL A 242 6.46 -27.56 -24.96
C VAL A 242 5.19 -28.28 -24.50
N TYR A 243 4.31 -27.55 -23.82
CA TYR A 243 3.07 -28.08 -23.25
C TYR A 243 1.88 -27.16 -23.56
N TYR A 244 0.73 -27.77 -23.81
CA TYR A 244 -0.57 -27.12 -23.67
C TYR A 244 -1.03 -27.25 -22.22
N ILE A 245 -1.24 -26.11 -21.55
CA ILE A 245 -1.71 -26.05 -20.16
C ILE A 245 -3.06 -25.32 -20.18
N SER A 246 -4.13 -25.99 -19.75
CA SER A 246 -5.49 -25.46 -19.80
C SER A 246 -6.11 -25.29 -18.42
N SER A 247 -6.99 -24.30 -18.29
CA SER A 247 -7.88 -24.12 -17.14
C SER A 247 -8.71 -25.39 -16.84
N PRO A 248 -8.95 -25.76 -15.57
CA PRO A 248 -8.74 -24.95 -14.36
C PRO A 248 -7.29 -24.95 -13.86
N CYS A 249 -6.79 -23.74 -13.65
CA CYS A 249 -5.52 -23.40 -13.00
C CYS A 249 -5.78 -22.13 -12.20
N ARG A 250 -5.33 -22.06 -10.95
CA ARG A 250 -5.56 -20.88 -10.11
C ARG A 250 -4.47 -19.83 -10.32
N VAL A 251 -4.83 -18.75 -11.02
CA VAL A 251 -3.98 -17.56 -11.16
C VAL A 251 -3.92 -16.82 -9.82
N GLN A 252 -2.72 -16.62 -9.27
CA GLN A 252 -2.47 -15.86 -8.05
C GLN A 252 -1.48 -14.72 -8.33
N ILE A 253 -1.38 -13.74 -7.45
CA ILE A 253 -0.34 -12.71 -7.51
C ILE A 253 1.02 -13.37 -7.24
N ALA A 254 2.01 -13.10 -8.10
CA ALA A 254 3.35 -13.68 -8.02
C ALA A 254 4.03 -13.31 -6.69
N LYS A 255 4.53 -14.31 -5.98
CA LYS A 255 5.27 -14.09 -4.73
C LYS A 255 6.72 -13.74 -5.06
N LYS A 256 6.98 -12.48 -5.44
CA LYS A 256 8.30 -11.98 -5.89
C LYS A 256 9.45 -12.16 -4.86
N GLN A 257 9.16 -12.53 -3.61
CA GLN A 257 10.14 -13.01 -2.63
C GLN A 257 10.77 -14.39 -2.98
N PHE A 258 10.11 -15.19 -3.81
CA PHE A 258 10.49 -16.56 -4.16
C PHE A 258 10.73 -16.78 -5.65
N THR A 259 10.53 -15.78 -6.50
CA THR A 259 10.69 -15.84 -7.95
C THR A 259 11.41 -14.60 -8.48
N ASN A 260 12.28 -14.79 -9.46
CA ASN A 260 12.99 -13.71 -10.15
C ASN A 260 12.29 -13.28 -11.45
N LEU A 261 11.17 -13.93 -11.80
CA LEU A 261 10.38 -13.58 -12.98
C LEU A 261 9.68 -12.24 -12.77
N ASN A 262 9.63 -11.42 -13.83
CA ASN A 262 9.00 -10.11 -13.75
C ASN A 262 7.46 -10.15 -13.74
N SER A 263 6.85 -11.27 -14.15
CA SER A 263 5.38 -11.47 -14.14
C SER A 263 4.76 -11.09 -12.80
N ASP A 264 3.63 -10.37 -12.86
CA ASP A 264 2.84 -10.01 -11.69
C ASP A 264 1.95 -11.16 -11.19
N TYR A 265 1.80 -12.23 -11.99
CA TYR A 265 1.01 -13.42 -11.65
C TYR A 265 1.85 -14.71 -11.64
N GLU A 266 1.42 -15.68 -10.83
CA GLU A 266 1.89 -17.06 -10.79
C GLU A 266 0.70 -18.03 -10.87
N LEU A 267 0.89 -19.18 -11.53
CA LEU A 267 -0.10 -20.24 -11.63
C LEU A 267 0.03 -21.22 -10.46
N THR A 268 -1.10 -21.71 -9.96
CA THR A 268 -1.15 -22.89 -9.09
C THR A 268 -1.97 -23.97 -9.78
N PHE A 269 -1.39 -25.16 -9.93
CA PHE A 269 -2.09 -26.32 -10.49
C PHE A 269 -3.15 -26.83 -9.51
N GLU A 270 -4.34 -27.13 -10.03
CA GLU A 270 -5.48 -27.69 -9.29
C GLU A 270 -5.74 -29.13 -9.75
N ARG A 271 -6.69 -29.84 -9.11
CA ARG A 271 -6.91 -31.28 -9.36
C ARG A 271 -7.33 -31.63 -10.78
N ASP A 272 -8.01 -30.72 -11.45
CA ASP A 272 -8.55 -30.92 -12.79
C ASP A 272 -7.72 -30.16 -13.86
N THR A 273 -6.51 -29.69 -13.52
CA THR A 273 -5.61 -29.05 -14.49
C THR A 273 -5.23 -30.02 -15.61
N LEU A 274 -5.50 -29.63 -16.86
CA LEU A 274 -5.09 -30.38 -18.04
C LEU A 274 -3.73 -29.89 -18.54
N VAL A 275 -2.74 -30.79 -18.55
CA VAL A 275 -1.40 -30.57 -19.14
C VAL A 275 -1.16 -31.65 -20.19
N GLU A 276 -0.94 -31.23 -21.44
CA GLU A 276 -0.67 -32.12 -22.57
C GLU A 276 0.68 -31.74 -23.20
N LYS A 277 1.55 -32.72 -23.48
CA LYS A 277 2.84 -32.48 -24.14
C LYS A 277 2.64 -32.32 -25.64
N THR A 278 3.24 -31.30 -26.24
CA THR A 278 3.10 -30.97 -27.66
C THR A 278 4.30 -31.46 -28.48
N GLU A 279 4.08 -32.05 -29.66
CA GLU A 279 5.15 -32.44 -30.59
C GLU A 279 5.62 -31.27 -31.49
N GLU A 280 4.73 -30.30 -31.76
CA GLU A 280 5.03 -29.08 -32.51
C GLU A 280 5.87 -28.08 -31.68
N GLN A 281 7.19 -28.02 -31.95
CA GLN A 281 8.11 -27.12 -31.24
C GLN A 281 8.35 -25.77 -31.93
N ASN A 282 7.80 -25.55 -33.13
CA ASN A 282 8.22 -24.47 -34.03
C ASN A 282 7.73 -23.06 -33.63
N ASP A 283 6.57 -22.96 -32.96
CA ASP A 283 5.94 -21.65 -32.67
C ASP A 283 6.39 -21.03 -31.34
N VAL A 284 7.06 -21.78 -30.45
CA VAL A 284 7.36 -21.31 -29.08
C VAL A 284 8.83 -20.93 -28.96
N PRO A 285 9.15 -19.69 -28.57
CA PRO A 285 10.49 -19.14 -28.70
C PRO A 285 11.52 -19.95 -27.91
N GLN A 286 12.74 -19.99 -28.45
CA GLN A 286 13.89 -20.58 -27.79
C GLN A 286 14.41 -19.62 -26.70
N ILE A 287 15.05 -20.20 -25.67
CA ILE A 287 15.64 -19.46 -24.57
C ILE A 287 16.74 -18.54 -25.14
N ARG A 288 16.48 -17.23 -25.15
CA ARG A 288 17.49 -16.24 -25.52
C ARG A 288 18.41 -15.98 -24.32
N PHE A 289 19.71 -15.97 -24.60
CA PHE A 289 20.74 -15.59 -23.63
C PHE A 289 21.17 -14.15 -23.91
N ASN A 290 21.49 -13.39 -22.85
CA ASN A 290 22.10 -12.07 -22.97
C ASN A 290 23.48 -12.08 -22.29
N PHE A 291 24.47 -12.66 -22.97
CA PHE A 291 25.77 -12.95 -22.36
C PHE A 291 26.57 -11.70 -22.02
N THR A 292 27.01 -11.60 -20.77
CA THR A 292 28.11 -10.70 -20.37
C THR A 292 29.44 -11.45 -20.46
N THR A 293 30.48 -10.82 -20.97
CA THR A 293 31.83 -11.42 -21.00
C THR A 293 32.42 -11.49 -19.59
N ILE A 294 33.39 -12.38 -19.37
CA ILE A 294 34.02 -12.58 -18.06
C ILE A 294 34.86 -11.36 -17.67
N GLY A 295 35.46 -10.66 -18.62
CA GLY A 295 36.13 -9.37 -18.39
C GLY A 295 35.15 -8.28 -17.91
N ASP A 296 34.00 -8.14 -18.57
CA ASP A 296 33.01 -7.10 -18.27
C ASP A 296 32.30 -7.28 -16.92
N LEU A 297 32.42 -8.44 -16.26
CA LEU A 297 31.89 -8.69 -14.91
C LEU A 297 32.38 -7.69 -13.85
N GLN A 298 33.46 -6.95 -14.10
CA GLN A 298 33.87 -5.85 -13.23
C GLN A 298 32.90 -4.67 -13.25
N SER A 299 32.26 -4.39 -14.39
CA SER A 299 31.26 -3.31 -14.56
C SER A 299 29.90 -3.67 -13.97
N VAL A 300 29.57 -4.96 -13.86
CA VAL A 300 28.27 -5.42 -13.38
C VAL A 300 28.12 -5.19 -11.88
N GLU A 301 27.00 -4.59 -11.46
CA GLU A 301 26.74 -4.34 -10.05
C GLU A 301 26.61 -5.64 -9.21
N LYS A 302 27.00 -5.54 -7.94
CA LYS A 302 26.91 -6.66 -6.99
C LYS A 302 25.45 -7.06 -6.76
N ASN A 303 25.20 -8.36 -6.76
CA ASN A 303 23.88 -9.01 -6.65
C ASN A 303 23.01 -8.97 -7.91
N THR A 304 23.44 -8.31 -8.99
CA THR A 304 22.75 -8.35 -10.27
C THR A 304 22.80 -9.77 -10.85
N THR A 305 21.72 -10.13 -11.55
CA THR A 305 21.60 -11.42 -12.25
C THR A 305 21.96 -11.21 -13.72
N THR A 306 22.87 -12.02 -14.26
CA THR A 306 23.30 -11.97 -15.65
C THR A 306 23.45 -13.37 -16.24
N ASP A 307 23.53 -13.46 -17.57
CA ASP A 307 23.82 -14.70 -18.29
C ASP A 307 25.30 -14.71 -18.67
N VAL A 308 25.98 -15.85 -18.54
CA VAL A 308 27.44 -15.98 -18.80
C VAL A 308 27.69 -17.25 -19.60
N ILE A 309 28.59 -17.16 -20.58
CA ILE A 309 29.10 -18.30 -21.34
C ILE A 309 30.62 -18.35 -21.21
N GLY A 310 31.18 -19.55 -21.06
CA GLY A 310 32.61 -19.74 -21.00
C GLY A 310 32.98 -21.19 -21.24
N VAL A 311 34.27 -21.43 -21.51
CA VAL A 311 34.84 -22.76 -21.54
C VAL A 311 35.13 -23.19 -20.10
N LEU A 312 34.78 -24.43 -19.78
CA LEU A 312 35.04 -25.03 -18.48
C LEU A 312 36.52 -25.43 -18.37
N GLN A 313 37.31 -24.67 -17.62
CA GLN A 313 38.74 -24.92 -17.44
C GLN A 313 39.00 -25.98 -16.35
N ASP A 314 38.32 -25.86 -15.21
CA ASP A 314 38.51 -26.73 -14.04
C ASP A 314 37.22 -26.93 -13.25
N VAL A 315 37.11 -28.07 -12.57
CA VAL A 315 35.95 -28.53 -11.82
C VAL A 315 36.39 -28.95 -10.41
N GLY A 316 36.11 -28.10 -9.43
CA GLY A 316 36.40 -28.39 -8.03
C GLY A 316 35.59 -29.56 -7.48
N ASN A 317 36.03 -30.12 -6.36
CA ASN A 317 35.31 -31.18 -5.65
C ASN A 317 34.00 -30.68 -5.03
N ALA A 318 32.99 -31.54 -4.96
CA ALA A 318 31.78 -31.25 -4.18
C ALA A 318 32.12 -31.17 -2.68
N SER A 319 31.62 -30.13 -2.01
CA SER A 319 31.82 -29.90 -0.58
C SER A 319 30.54 -29.42 0.08
N GLN A 320 30.34 -29.75 1.35
CA GLN A 320 29.12 -29.40 2.08
C GLN A 320 29.39 -28.23 3.05
N ILE A 321 28.52 -27.22 3.03
CA ILE A 321 28.58 -26.07 3.95
C ILE A 321 27.29 -25.97 4.76
N VAL A 322 27.38 -25.58 6.04
CA VAL A 322 26.20 -25.34 6.88
C VAL A 322 25.84 -23.86 6.86
N SER A 323 24.60 -23.55 6.47
CA SER A 323 24.05 -22.19 6.48
C SER A 323 23.95 -21.65 7.90
N GLN A 324 24.55 -20.50 8.19
CA GLN A 324 24.46 -19.87 9.52
C GLN A 324 23.02 -19.44 9.87
N ALA A 325 22.25 -18.99 8.87
CA ALA A 325 20.88 -18.49 9.08
C ALA A 325 19.83 -19.59 9.26
N THR A 326 20.01 -20.75 8.60
CA THR A 326 19.02 -21.84 8.61
C THR A 326 19.51 -23.13 9.29
N LYS A 327 20.79 -23.19 9.67
CA LYS A 327 21.49 -24.36 10.24
C LYS A 327 21.39 -25.64 9.39
N LYS A 328 20.97 -25.54 8.12
CA LYS A 328 20.88 -26.66 7.17
C LYS A 328 22.18 -26.82 6.37
N PRO A 329 22.61 -28.07 6.09
CA PRO A 329 23.69 -28.33 5.13
C PRO A 329 23.24 -28.04 3.70
N TYR A 330 24.17 -27.55 2.89
CA TYR A 330 24.03 -27.33 1.45
C TYR A 330 25.29 -27.84 0.75
N ASP A 331 25.10 -28.67 -0.27
CA ASP A 331 26.20 -29.10 -1.14
C ASP A 331 26.53 -27.99 -2.13
N LYS A 332 27.81 -27.72 -2.33
CA LYS A 332 28.35 -26.76 -3.31
C LYS A 332 29.45 -27.42 -4.15
N ARG A 333 29.58 -26.97 -5.39
CA ARG A 333 30.75 -27.25 -6.25
C ARG A 333 31.17 -25.95 -6.93
N GLU A 334 32.48 -25.73 -7.03
CA GLU A 334 33.06 -24.56 -7.67
C GLU A 334 33.59 -24.95 -9.05
N LEU A 335 33.28 -24.14 -10.06
CA LEU A 335 33.67 -24.32 -11.45
C LEU A 335 34.52 -23.12 -11.87
N THR A 336 35.56 -23.35 -12.66
CA THR A 336 36.39 -22.27 -13.23
C THR A 336 36.03 -22.09 -14.70
N LEU A 337 35.52 -20.92 -15.05
CA LEU A 337 35.16 -20.55 -16.42
C LEU A 337 36.15 -19.54 -16.99
N VAL A 338 36.46 -19.69 -18.28
CA VAL A 338 37.33 -18.80 -19.05
C VAL A 338 36.69 -18.44 -20.39
N ASP A 339 37.04 -17.28 -20.93
CA ASP A 339 36.57 -16.79 -22.23
C ASP A 339 37.68 -16.04 -22.96
N ASN A 340 37.35 -15.51 -24.14
CA ASN A 340 38.27 -14.77 -25.00
C ASN A 340 38.69 -13.39 -24.48
N THR A 341 38.38 -13.03 -23.22
CA THR A 341 38.88 -11.79 -22.58
C THR A 341 40.15 -11.99 -21.75
N GLY A 342 40.63 -13.24 -21.60
CA GLY A 342 41.85 -13.55 -20.84
C GLY A 342 41.64 -13.59 -19.31
N PHE A 343 40.39 -13.51 -18.85
CA PHE A 343 40.03 -13.60 -17.42
C PHE A 343 39.45 -14.96 -17.04
N SER A 344 39.70 -15.39 -15.80
CA SER A 344 39.06 -16.55 -15.17
C SER A 344 38.12 -16.12 -14.04
N VAL A 345 36.94 -16.74 -13.98
CA VAL A 345 35.95 -16.51 -12.93
C VAL A 345 35.50 -17.81 -12.28
N ARG A 346 35.31 -17.77 -10.96
CA ARG A 346 34.78 -18.88 -10.17
C ARG A 346 33.25 -18.80 -10.13
N LEU A 347 32.58 -19.85 -10.58
CA LEU A 347 31.13 -20.02 -10.53
C LEU A 347 30.76 -21.14 -9.55
N THR A 348 29.94 -20.84 -8.54
CA THR A 348 29.42 -21.85 -7.60
C THR A 348 28.06 -22.40 -8.08
N VAL A 349 27.97 -23.72 -8.20
CA VAL A 349 26.72 -24.47 -8.36
C VAL A 349 26.34 -25.16 -7.06
N TRP A 350 25.05 -25.46 -6.88
CA TRP A 350 24.47 -25.86 -5.59
C TRP A 350 23.61 -27.14 -5.68
N GLY A 351 23.56 -27.91 -4.59
CA GLY A 351 22.64 -29.04 -4.39
C GLY A 351 22.79 -30.16 -5.42
N ALA A 352 21.67 -30.62 -5.99
CA ALA A 352 21.67 -31.72 -6.96
C ALA A 352 22.55 -31.43 -8.19
N THR A 353 22.55 -30.18 -8.68
CA THR A 353 23.44 -29.75 -9.78
C THR A 353 24.92 -29.82 -9.38
N ALA A 354 25.26 -29.57 -8.12
CA ALA A 354 26.62 -29.72 -7.60
C ALA A 354 27.04 -31.19 -7.42
N ASN A 355 26.10 -32.10 -7.11
CA ASN A 355 26.41 -33.52 -6.93
C ASN A 355 26.47 -34.26 -8.28
N ASN A 356 25.52 -33.98 -9.18
CA ASN A 356 25.37 -34.66 -10.47
C ASN A 356 26.18 -34.01 -11.61
N PHE A 357 27.06 -33.05 -11.31
CA PHE A 357 27.90 -32.40 -12.32
C PHE A 357 28.93 -33.40 -12.90
N ASN A 358 28.74 -33.77 -14.16
CA ASN A 358 29.58 -34.71 -14.91
C ASN A 358 29.89 -34.18 -16.33
N VAL A 359 30.27 -32.90 -16.41
CA VAL A 359 30.70 -32.24 -17.65
C VAL A 359 32.23 -32.31 -17.74
N MET A 360 32.75 -32.66 -18.92
CA MET A 360 34.19 -32.70 -19.13
C MET A 360 34.79 -31.29 -19.19
N PRO A 361 36.00 -31.06 -18.67
CA PRO A 361 36.78 -29.87 -18.99
C PRO A 361 36.93 -29.69 -20.51
N GLU A 362 37.17 -28.45 -20.95
CA GLU A 362 37.19 -28.02 -22.37
C GLU A 362 35.83 -27.96 -23.10
N SER A 363 34.71 -28.37 -22.47
CA SER A 363 33.35 -28.11 -22.97
C SER A 363 32.95 -26.64 -22.80
N VAL A 364 32.10 -26.12 -23.70
CA VAL A 364 31.49 -24.80 -23.55
C VAL A 364 30.25 -24.92 -22.69
N VAL A 365 30.09 -24.07 -21.68
CA VAL A 365 28.91 -24.08 -20.81
C VAL A 365 28.30 -22.68 -20.76
N ALA A 366 27.02 -22.60 -21.13
CA ALA A 366 26.19 -21.42 -20.97
C ALA A 366 25.36 -21.52 -19.69
N PHE A 367 25.42 -20.49 -18.87
CA PHE A 367 24.63 -20.35 -17.64
C PHE A 367 23.67 -19.17 -17.78
N LYS A 368 22.38 -19.45 -17.58
CA LYS A 368 21.34 -18.41 -17.50
C LYS A 368 21.05 -18.08 -16.04
N GLY A 369 20.82 -16.81 -15.72
CA GLY A 369 20.34 -16.41 -14.39
C GLY A 369 21.38 -16.59 -13.27
N VAL A 370 22.62 -16.17 -13.53
CA VAL A 370 23.74 -16.25 -12.59
C VAL A 370 23.86 -14.96 -11.78
N LYS A 371 24.02 -15.06 -10.46
CA LYS A 371 24.17 -13.91 -9.59
C LYS A 371 25.65 -13.51 -9.45
N VAL A 372 25.95 -12.23 -9.67
CA VAL A 372 27.29 -11.65 -9.43
C VAL A 372 27.49 -11.37 -7.94
N SER A 373 28.69 -11.72 -7.44
CA SER A 373 29.14 -11.60 -6.06
C SER A 373 30.57 -11.03 -6.02
N ASP A 374 30.97 -10.47 -4.88
CA ASP A 374 32.32 -9.89 -4.68
C ASP A 374 33.18 -10.74 -3.73
N PHE A 375 32.91 -12.05 -3.67
CA PHE A 375 33.67 -12.94 -2.80
C PHE A 375 35.00 -13.32 -3.46
N GLY A 376 36.09 -12.72 -2.99
CA GLY A 376 37.45 -12.97 -3.48
C GLY A 376 37.66 -12.48 -4.91
N GLY A 377 37.38 -11.20 -5.15
CA GLY A 377 37.20 -10.63 -6.49
C GLY A 377 35.74 -10.76 -6.96
N ARG A 378 35.48 -10.56 -8.25
CA ARG A 378 34.19 -10.92 -8.84
C ARG A 378 34.05 -12.45 -8.92
N SER A 379 32.95 -12.97 -8.42
CA SER A 379 32.58 -14.38 -8.44
C SER A 379 31.11 -14.56 -8.80
N LEU A 380 30.76 -15.74 -9.29
CA LEU A 380 29.45 -16.07 -9.83
C LEU A 380 28.78 -17.15 -8.97
N SER A 381 27.46 -17.10 -8.85
CA SER A 381 26.66 -18.14 -8.18
C SER A 381 25.40 -18.43 -8.96
N LEU A 382 25.21 -19.69 -9.36
CA LEU A 382 23.98 -20.11 -10.03
C LEU A 382 22.78 -19.98 -9.07
N LEU A 383 21.71 -19.31 -9.50
CA LEU A 383 20.46 -19.22 -8.73
C LEU A 383 19.63 -20.50 -8.92
N SER A 384 18.69 -20.78 -8.00
CA SER A 384 17.79 -21.93 -8.13
C SER A 384 16.77 -21.82 -9.27
N SER A 385 16.73 -20.67 -9.95
CA SER A 385 15.97 -20.42 -11.18
C SER A 385 16.86 -20.32 -12.42
N GLY A 386 18.18 -20.46 -12.26
CA GLY A 386 19.13 -20.42 -13.35
C GLY A 386 19.27 -21.79 -13.99
N SER A 387 19.48 -21.81 -15.30
CA SER A 387 19.71 -23.03 -16.08
C SER A 387 21.15 -23.11 -16.54
N MET A 388 21.61 -24.34 -16.80
CA MET A 388 22.93 -24.65 -17.35
C MET A 388 22.74 -25.46 -18.63
N THR A 389 23.38 -25.04 -19.71
CA THR A 389 23.37 -25.76 -20.99
C THR A 389 24.80 -26.02 -21.42
N VAL A 390 25.12 -27.29 -21.66
CA VAL A 390 26.43 -27.75 -22.13
C VAL A 390 26.41 -27.82 -23.65
N ASP A 391 27.47 -27.30 -24.26
CA ASP A 391 27.70 -27.21 -25.71
C ASP A 391 26.43 -26.78 -26.51
N PRO A 392 25.84 -25.60 -26.20
CA PRO A 392 24.65 -25.10 -26.88
C PRO A 392 24.94 -24.75 -28.35
N ASP A 393 24.01 -25.09 -29.24
CA ASP A 393 24.14 -24.80 -30.68
C ASP A 393 23.81 -23.32 -30.99
N ILE A 394 24.76 -22.45 -30.64
CA ILE A 394 24.69 -20.98 -30.81
C ILE A 394 26.03 -20.45 -31.34
N GLY A 395 25.99 -19.35 -32.10
CA GLY A 395 27.17 -18.79 -32.76
C GLY A 395 28.30 -18.42 -31.79
N GLU A 396 27.96 -17.92 -30.60
CA GLU A 396 28.90 -17.56 -29.54
C GLU A 396 29.64 -18.77 -28.97
N ALA A 397 28.96 -19.92 -28.83
CA ALA A 397 29.56 -21.16 -28.33
C ALA A 397 30.54 -21.76 -29.34
N HIS A 398 30.15 -21.82 -30.62
CA HIS A 398 31.03 -22.24 -31.72
C HIS A 398 32.27 -21.32 -31.81
N ARG A 399 32.09 -20.00 -31.66
CA ARG A 399 33.18 -19.03 -31.64
C ARG A 399 34.12 -19.22 -30.45
N LEU A 400 33.59 -19.42 -29.24
CA LEU A 400 34.40 -19.67 -28.04
C LEU A 400 35.15 -21.00 -28.11
N LYS A 401 34.51 -22.07 -28.62
CA LYS A 401 35.17 -23.36 -28.81
C LYS A 401 36.32 -23.26 -29.81
N GLY A 402 36.07 -22.63 -30.96
CA GLY A 402 37.09 -22.38 -31.99
C GLY A 402 38.26 -21.53 -31.49
N TRP A 403 38.00 -20.48 -30.70
CA TRP A 403 39.06 -19.66 -30.09
C TRP A 403 39.86 -20.46 -29.05
N TYR A 404 39.20 -21.22 -28.17
CA TYR A 404 39.88 -21.99 -27.12
C TYR A 404 40.75 -23.09 -27.70
N ASP A 405 40.24 -23.83 -28.69
CA ASP A 405 40.99 -24.89 -29.36
C ASP A 405 42.15 -24.36 -30.21
N ALA A 406 42.08 -23.12 -30.70
CA ALA A 406 43.16 -22.48 -31.48
C ALA A 406 44.23 -21.77 -30.63
N GLN A 407 43.85 -21.16 -29.49
CA GLN A 407 44.72 -20.28 -28.69
C GLN A 407 44.55 -20.50 -27.18
N GLY A 408 43.31 -20.49 -26.68
CA GLY A 408 42.99 -20.46 -25.25
C GLY A 408 43.51 -21.64 -24.42
N ARG A 409 43.69 -22.84 -25.02
CA ARG A 409 44.33 -24.01 -24.37
C ARG A 409 45.73 -23.75 -23.81
N SER A 410 46.45 -22.78 -24.38
CA SER A 410 47.85 -22.46 -24.05
C SER A 410 48.05 -21.14 -23.30
N GLU A 411 46.95 -20.44 -22.99
CA GLU A 411 46.96 -19.10 -22.41
C GLU A 411 46.77 -19.13 -20.89
N ASN A 412 47.45 -18.23 -20.17
CA ASN A 412 47.33 -18.11 -18.71
C ASN A 412 46.30 -17.05 -18.34
N PHE A 413 45.18 -17.46 -17.75
CA PHE A 413 44.06 -16.58 -17.42
C PHE A 413 44.25 -15.83 -16.09
N THR A 414 43.98 -14.52 -16.10
CA THR A 414 44.05 -13.68 -14.89
C THR A 414 42.78 -13.82 -14.06
N SER A 415 42.91 -14.13 -12.76
CA SER A 415 41.76 -14.20 -11.87
C SER A 415 41.33 -12.82 -11.38
N HIS A 416 40.02 -12.56 -11.33
CA HIS A 416 39.47 -11.33 -10.72
C HIS A 416 39.81 -11.15 -9.23
N ALA A 417 40.43 -12.13 -8.57
CA ALA A 417 40.88 -12.07 -7.18
C ALA A 417 42.13 -11.18 -6.95
N SER A 418 43.02 -11.05 -7.94
CA SER A 418 44.35 -10.43 -7.75
C SER A 418 44.40 -8.93 -8.01
N VAL A 419 43.33 -8.32 -8.52
CA VAL A 419 43.29 -6.87 -8.83
C VAL A 419 42.99 -6.02 -7.57
N SER A 420 42.43 -6.62 -6.51
CA SER A 420 41.97 -5.92 -5.30
C SER A 420 42.98 -5.85 -4.12
N THR A 421 44.20 -6.37 -4.27
CA THR A 421 45.15 -6.56 -3.16
C THR A 421 45.98 -5.32 -2.78
N ALA A 422 45.35 -4.14 -2.64
CA ALA A 422 46.03 -2.90 -2.25
C ALA A 422 45.35 -2.06 -1.14
N ALA A 423 44.10 -2.31 -0.75
CA ALA A 423 43.39 -1.38 0.15
C ALA A 423 42.45 -1.96 1.23
N ASP A 424 41.98 -3.21 1.16
CA ASP A 424 40.86 -3.65 2.04
C ASP A 424 40.97 -5.11 2.55
N SER A 425 42.10 -5.46 3.18
CA SER A 425 42.46 -6.81 3.64
C SER A 425 41.69 -7.33 4.88
N THR A 426 40.45 -6.87 5.11
CA THR A 426 39.56 -7.38 6.18
C THR A 426 38.17 -7.82 5.67
N GLY A 427 38.03 -8.06 4.37
CA GLY A 427 36.78 -8.27 3.63
C GLY A 427 35.89 -9.49 3.98
N ARG A 428 35.47 -9.66 5.23
CA ARG A 428 34.11 -10.14 5.52
C ARG A 428 33.18 -8.93 5.36
N GLY A 429 32.36 -8.93 4.31
CA GLY A 429 31.40 -7.86 4.06
C GLY A 429 30.38 -7.74 5.20
N ASP A 430 30.50 -6.68 6.01
CA ASP A 430 29.61 -6.41 7.14
C ASP A 430 28.19 -6.11 6.65
N ARG A 431 27.32 -7.12 6.68
CA ARG A 431 25.89 -6.94 6.44
C ARG A 431 25.30 -6.09 7.58
N PHE A 432 24.58 -5.03 7.23
CA PHE A 432 23.80 -4.27 8.21
C PHE A 432 22.79 -5.19 8.91
N LYS A 433 22.82 -5.21 10.24
CA LYS A 433 21.89 -5.96 11.10
C LYS A 433 21.08 -5.01 11.96
N THR A 434 19.87 -5.43 12.34
CA THR A 434 19.04 -4.72 13.32
C THR A 434 19.42 -5.10 14.75
N VAL A 435 19.01 -4.30 15.74
CA VAL A 435 19.24 -4.61 17.16
C VAL A 435 18.62 -5.95 17.57
N ALA A 436 17.45 -6.30 17.04
CA ALA A 436 16.83 -7.61 17.25
C ALA A 436 17.70 -8.74 16.70
N GLN A 437 18.17 -8.65 15.44
CA GLN A 437 19.04 -9.66 14.82
C GLN A 437 20.34 -9.87 15.60
N VAL A 438 20.98 -8.79 16.07
CA VAL A 438 22.21 -8.88 16.89
C VAL A 438 21.99 -9.68 18.18
N ARG A 439 20.79 -9.57 18.78
CA ARG A 439 20.40 -10.32 19.99
C ARG A 439 19.98 -11.76 19.69
N GLU A 440 19.18 -11.97 18.64
CA GLU A 440 18.66 -13.27 18.22
C GLU A 440 19.76 -14.21 17.71
N GLU A 441 20.72 -13.67 16.94
CA GLU A 441 21.89 -14.41 16.46
C GLU A 441 22.97 -14.60 17.55
N GLN A 442 22.80 -14.01 18.74
CA GLN A 442 23.73 -14.09 19.87
C GLN A 442 25.18 -13.69 19.53
N LEU A 443 25.35 -12.65 18.70
CA LEU A 443 26.66 -12.19 18.25
C LEU A 443 27.56 -11.78 19.42
N GLY A 444 28.79 -12.30 19.42
CA GLY A 444 29.76 -12.13 20.48
C GLY A 444 29.65 -13.14 21.63
N MET A 445 28.86 -14.21 21.50
CA MET A 445 28.89 -15.38 22.41
C MET A 445 29.89 -16.47 22.00
N SER A 446 30.63 -16.29 20.89
CA SER A 446 31.74 -17.19 20.52
C SER A 446 33.07 -16.70 21.11
N GLU A 447 34.08 -17.57 21.18
CA GLU A 447 35.44 -17.18 21.59
C GLU A 447 36.07 -16.16 20.62
N GLN A 448 35.65 -16.18 19.35
CA GLN A 448 36.08 -15.22 18.34
C GLN A 448 35.18 -13.98 18.35
N PRO A 449 35.75 -12.76 18.20
CA PRO A 449 34.97 -11.54 18.17
C PRO A 449 34.17 -11.43 16.87
N ASP A 450 32.87 -11.20 17.01
CA ASP A 450 31.98 -10.96 15.87
C ASP A 450 31.98 -9.48 15.49
N TYR A 451 31.93 -9.20 14.18
CA TYR A 451 31.80 -7.86 13.63
C TYR A 451 30.45 -7.72 12.91
N PHE A 452 29.85 -6.53 13.01
CA PHE A 452 28.60 -6.19 12.32
C PHE A 452 28.47 -4.68 12.12
N SER A 453 27.69 -4.28 11.12
CA SER A 453 27.25 -2.88 10.97
C SER A 453 25.82 -2.70 11.49
N LEU A 454 25.57 -1.58 12.16
CA LEU A 454 24.29 -1.23 12.79
C LEU A 454 23.95 0.24 12.50
N LYS A 455 22.79 0.48 11.88
CA LYS A 455 22.23 1.84 11.77
C LYS A 455 21.32 2.10 12.96
N ALA A 456 21.71 2.99 13.86
CA ALA A 456 20.94 3.29 15.07
C ALA A 456 21.03 4.78 15.46
N THR A 457 20.04 5.24 16.22
CA THR A 457 19.99 6.60 16.76
C THR A 457 20.49 6.60 18.20
N VAL A 458 21.35 7.54 18.56
CA VAL A 458 21.77 7.74 19.96
C VAL A 458 20.57 8.26 20.74
N VAL A 459 20.09 7.48 21.71
CA VAL A 459 18.93 7.84 22.55
C VAL A 459 19.38 8.53 23.84
N TYR A 460 20.49 8.07 24.41
CA TYR A 460 20.99 8.54 25.69
C TYR A 460 22.49 8.25 25.84
N ILE A 461 23.24 9.24 26.33
CA ILE A 461 24.65 9.12 26.73
C ILE A 461 24.73 9.18 28.26
N ARG A 462 25.44 8.25 28.89
CA ARG A 462 25.46 8.15 30.36
C ARG A 462 26.41 9.17 31.02
N GLN A 463 25.85 10.19 31.67
CA GLN A 463 26.56 11.35 32.24
C GLN A 463 26.92 11.29 33.75
N ARG A 464 26.49 10.26 34.52
CA ARG A 464 26.51 10.28 36.01
C ARG A 464 27.82 10.80 36.65
N GLN A 465 27.65 11.47 37.81
CA GLN A 465 28.63 12.19 38.64
C GLN A 465 29.98 11.49 38.90
N ASP A 466 30.08 10.18 38.73
CA ASP A 466 31.27 9.37 39.05
C ASP A 466 32.28 9.27 37.88
N SER A 467 32.40 10.31 37.05
CA SER A 467 33.36 10.41 35.91
C SER A 467 33.40 9.16 35.01
N THR A 468 32.24 8.58 34.66
CA THR A 468 32.17 7.32 33.88
C THR A 468 32.28 7.53 32.36
N TRP A 469 32.28 8.76 31.87
CA TRP A 469 32.24 9.10 30.43
C TRP A 469 33.61 9.35 29.80
N CYS A 470 34.62 9.65 30.61
CA CYS A 470 36.02 9.81 30.21
C CYS A 470 36.95 9.31 31.33
N TYR A 471 38.25 9.22 31.06
CA TYR A 471 39.27 8.96 32.09
C TYR A 471 40.54 9.80 31.83
N PRO A 472 41.28 10.19 32.89
CA PRO A 472 42.56 10.87 32.74
C PRO A 472 43.61 9.85 32.24
N ALA A 473 44.21 10.13 31.09
CA ALA A 473 45.22 9.32 30.43
C ALA A 473 46.60 10.00 30.42
N CYS A 474 47.63 9.21 30.09
CA CYS A 474 49.00 9.66 29.99
C CYS A 474 49.25 10.47 28.70
N ILE A 475 50.02 11.56 28.82
CA ILE A 475 50.38 12.46 27.70
C ILE A 475 51.60 11.92 26.91
N SER A 476 52.29 10.89 27.43
CA SER A 476 53.43 10.31 26.73
C SER A 476 53.00 9.68 25.40
N GLU A 477 53.71 10.01 24.32
CA GLU A 477 53.43 9.55 22.96
C GLU A 477 53.25 8.02 22.89
N GLY A 478 52.12 7.57 22.33
CA GLY A 478 51.75 6.15 22.26
C GLY A 478 51.25 5.50 23.57
N CYS A 479 50.99 6.26 24.64
CA CYS A 479 50.53 5.70 25.92
C CYS A 479 49.11 6.12 26.35
N ASN A 480 48.10 5.31 26.04
CA ASN A 480 46.71 5.61 26.39
C ASN A 480 46.28 5.11 27.80
N LYS A 481 47.23 4.72 28.67
CA LYS A 481 46.89 4.14 29.99
C LYS A 481 46.47 5.23 30.98
N LYS A 482 45.48 4.89 31.82
CA LYS A 482 44.97 5.77 32.90
C LYS A 482 46.11 6.21 33.83
N VAL A 483 46.11 7.50 34.19
CA VAL A 483 46.99 8.08 35.21
C VAL A 483 46.24 8.27 36.52
N THR A 484 46.99 8.29 37.63
CA THR A 484 46.48 8.56 38.98
C THR A 484 47.14 9.81 39.53
N GLU A 485 46.35 10.64 40.19
CA GLU A 485 46.87 11.77 40.96
C GLU A 485 47.48 11.24 42.27
N LEU A 486 48.71 11.64 42.57
CA LEU A 486 49.40 11.29 43.83
C LEU A 486 49.32 12.45 44.82
N ASP A 487 49.70 13.63 44.35
CA ASP A 487 49.58 14.92 45.01
C ASP A 487 48.81 15.87 44.07
N PRO A 488 48.14 16.92 44.57
CA PRO A 488 47.39 17.85 43.72
C PRO A 488 48.22 18.42 42.57
N GLY A 489 47.81 18.14 41.33
CA GLY A 489 48.54 18.53 40.11
C GLY A 489 49.69 17.60 39.70
N GLN A 490 49.90 16.46 40.36
CA GLN A 490 50.91 15.45 39.99
C GLN A 490 50.28 14.12 39.58
N TRP A 491 50.30 13.85 38.27
CA TRP A 491 49.63 12.70 37.65
C TRP A 491 50.65 11.64 37.20
N ARG A 492 50.72 10.51 37.89
CA ARG A 492 51.67 9.41 37.57
C ARG A 492 51.06 8.39 36.61
N CYS A 493 51.84 7.97 35.62
CA CYS A 493 51.53 6.86 34.73
C CYS A 493 52.35 5.61 35.10
N GLU A 494 51.70 4.55 35.57
CA GLU A 494 52.38 3.27 35.89
C GLU A 494 53.07 2.59 34.68
N LYS A 495 52.60 2.83 33.44
CA LYS A 495 53.18 2.18 32.25
C LYS A 495 54.42 2.90 31.71
N CYS A 496 54.48 4.23 31.88
CA CYS A 496 55.63 5.03 31.45
C CYS A 496 56.61 5.31 32.61
N ASP A 497 56.20 5.02 33.84
CA ASP A 497 56.79 5.45 35.10
C ASP A 497 57.24 6.92 35.10
N ARG A 498 56.32 7.78 34.65
CA ARG A 498 56.52 9.24 34.56
C ARG A 498 55.38 9.96 35.25
N THR A 499 55.70 11.08 35.88
CA THR A 499 54.75 12.04 36.45
C THR A 499 54.57 13.21 35.49
N HIS A 500 53.31 13.60 35.28
CA HIS A 500 52.91 14.71 34.43
C HIS A 500 52.21 15.78 35.27
N SER A 501 52.33 17.06 34.88
CA SER A 501 51.67 18.19 35.53
C SER A 501 50.16 18.30 35.25
N ARG A 502 49.67 17.55 34.26
CA ARG A 502 48.25 17.42 33.90
C ARG A 502 48.00 16.09 33.17
N PRO A 503 46.76 15.57 33.14
CA PRO A 503 46.37 14.46 32.28
C PRO A 503 45.93 14.94 30.87
N GLU A 504 45.70 14.00 29.96
CA GLU A 504 44.81 14.15 28.79
C GLU A 504 43.54 13.34 29.06
N TYR A 505 42.36 13.94 29.02
CA TYR A 505 41.10 13.21 29.18
C TYR A 505 40.72 12.53 27.87
N ARG A 506 40.34 11.24 27.95
CA ARG A 506 39.96 10.42 26.78
C ARG A 506 38.60 9.76 26.99
N PHE A 507 37.77 9.70 25.95
CA PHE A 507 36.40 9.18 26.09
C PHE A 507 36.33 7.66 26.30
N ILE A 508 35.38 7.25 27.13
CA ILE A 508 34.89 5.88 27.35
C ILE A 508 33.35 5.89 27.40
N LEU A 509 32.73 6.51 26.41
CA LEU A 509 31.31 6.87 26.40
C LEU A 509 30.39 5.63 26.33
N PRO A 510 29.55 5.40 27.36
CA PRO A 510 28.49 4.40 27.31
C PRO A 510 27.28 5.01 26.60
N LEU A 511 27.10 4.65 25.33
CA LEU A 511 25.98 5.09 24.49
C LEU A 511 24.84 4.08 24.55
N SER A 512 23.62 4.56 24.73
CA SER A 512 22.41 3.77 24.48
C SER A 512 21.84 4.16 23.12
N VAL A 513 21.84 3.23 22.18
CA VAL A 513 21.36 3.43 20.81
C VAL A 513 20.09 2.62 20.56
N SER A 514 19.23 3.08 19.66
CA SER A 514 18.00 2.38 19.30
C SER A 514 17.74 2.43 17.80
N ASP A 515 17.19 1.34 17.28
CA ASP A 515 16.56 1.27 15.97
C ASP A 515 15.06 0.92 16.12
N HIS A 516 14.38 0.68 15.01
CA HIS A 516 12.96 0.30 14.97
C HIS A 516 12.66 -1.09 15.58
N THR A 517 13.67 -1.88 15.94
CA THR A 517 13.54 -3.25 16.48
C THR A 517 13.90 -3.33 17.96
N GLY A 518 14.69 -2.39 18.49
CA GLY A 518 15.04 -2.39 19.91
C GLY A 518 16.12 -1.38 20.29
N GLN A 519 16.72 -1.60 21.46
CA GLN A 519 17.73 -0.76 22.08
C GLN A 519 18.99 -1.57 22.44
N LEU A 520 20.18 -1.02 22.23
CA LEU A 520 21.47 -1.65 22.49
C LEU A 520 22.39 -0.69 23.25
N TRP A 521 23.26 -1.23 24.10
CA TRP A 521 24.32 -0.46 24.74
C TRP A 521 25.63 -0.67 23.98
N LEU A 522 26.23 0.43 23.53
CA LEU A 522 27.51 0.46 22.83
C LEU A 522 28.54 1.22 23.69
N SER A 523 29.81 0.84 23.58
CA SER A 523 30.93 1.59 24.15
C SER A 523 31.73 2.27 23.05
N CYS A 524 31.74 3.60 23.03
CA CYS A 524 32.66 4.38 22.19
C CYS A 524 33.94 4.71 22.97
N PHE A 525 35.07 4.61 22.27
CA PHE A 525 36.37 5.06 22.76
C PHE A 525 36.70 6.41 22.13
N ASP A 526 37.80 7.01 22.56
CA ASP A 526 38.18 8.39 22.26
C ASP A 526 37.90 8.88 20.83
N ASP A 527 38.40 8.19 19.79
CA ASP A 527 38.24 8.63 18.39
C ASP A 527 36.77 8.65 17.94
N THR A 528 35.99 7.62 18.31
CA THR A 528 34.55 7.55 18.01
C THR A 528 33.72 8.43 18.95
N GLY A 529 34.22 8.72 20.15
CA GLY A 529 33.63 9.65 21.11
C GLY A 529 33.75 11.10 20.65
N ARG A 530 34.92 11.52 20.18
CA ARG A 530 35.16 12.85 19.59
C ARG A 530 34.23 13.10 18.39
N LEU A 531 33.99 12.08 17.55
CA LEU A 531 33.05 12.15 16.44
C LEU A 531 31.58 12.27 16.88
N VAL A 532 31.14 11.49 17.87
CA VAL A 532 29.74 11.50 18.36
C VAL A 532 29.42 12.73 19.21
N MET A 533 30.39 13.25 19.96
CA MET A 533 30.23 14.45 20.81
C MET A 533 30.54 15.76 20.07
N GLY A 534 31.20 15.72 18.91
CA GLY A 534 31.64 16.92 18.16
C GLY A 534 32.78 17.72 18.81
N THR A 535 33.29 17.29 19.97
CA THR A 535 34.29 18.01 20.78
C THR A 535 35.22 17.03 21.51
N SER A 536 36.32 17.53 22.10
CA SER A 536 37.26 16.71 22.89
C SER A 536 36.79 16.49 24.32
N ALA A 537 37.26 15.42 24.96
CA ALA A 537 36.95 15.15 26.36
C ALA A 537 37.61 16.16 27.31
N ASP A 538 38.79 16.69 26.96
CA ASP A 538 39.44 17.79 27.68
C ASP A 538 38.56 19.05 27.70
N HIS A 539 38.00 19.44 26.54
CA HIS A 539 37.15 20.63 26.43
C HIS A 539 35.83 20.45 27.20
N LEU A 540 35.22 19.26 27.17
CA LEU A 540 34.06 18.98 28.02
C LEU A 540 34.39 18.94 29.51
N MET A 541 35.62 18.56 29.89
CA MET A 541 36.05 18.61 31.29
C MET A 541 36.18 20.05 31.77
N GLN A 542 36.77 20.93 30.94
CA GLN A 542 36.85 22.36 31.21
C GLN A 542 35.46 23.00 31.28
N LEU A 543 34.58 22.71 30.31
CA LEU A 543 33.20 23.21 30.32
C LEU A 543 32.42 22.77 31.56
N ARG A 544 32.59 21.54 32.04
CA ARG A 544 31.95 21.08 33.29
C ARG A 544 32.29 21.97 34.50
N ASP A 545 33.53 22.48 34.55
CA ASP A 545 34.06 23.22 35.68
C ASP A 545 33.86 24.75 35.53
N GLU A 546 33.75 25.25 34.30
CA GLU A 546 33.54 26.68 33.97
C GLU A 546 32.07 27.05 33.67
N ASP A 547 31.35 26.23 32.90
CA ASP A 547 29.92 26.41 32.56
C ASP A 547 29.16 25.06 32.56
N PRO A 548 28.56 24.68 33.71
CA PRO A 548 27.72 23.48 33.82
C PRO A 548 26.53 23.45 32.85
N THR A 549 26.08 24.58 32.31
CA THR A 549 24.94 24.65 31.38
C THR A 549 25.37 24.19 29.99
N GLY A 550 26.44 24.77 29.44
CA GLY A 550 27.03 24.35 28.17
C GLY A 550 27.50 22.90 28.17
N PHE A 551 27.92 22.37 29.33
CA PHE A 551 28.20 20.94 29.50
C PHE A 551 26.96 20.07 29.23
N ASP A 552 25.81 20.37 29.85
CA ASP A 552 24.57 19.60 29.64
C ASP A 552 24.05 19.76 28.20
N GLU A 553 24.15 20.95 27.61
CA GLU A 553 23.76 21.21 26.22
C GLU A 553 24.57 20.38 25.22
N ALA A 554 25.90 20.29 25.36
CA ALA A 554 26.76 19.52 24.45
C ALA A 554 26.39 18.02 24.42
N PHE A 555 26.03 17.43 25.56
CA PHE A 555 25.52 16.05 25.59
C PHE A 555 24.08 15.95 25.05
N GLN A 556 23.27 17.00 25.19
CA GLN A 556 21.91 17.03 24.64
C GLN A 556 21.91 17.13 23.10
N GLU A 557 22.86 17.85 22.51
CA GLU A 557 23.07 17.93 21.05
C GLU A 557 23.57 16.62 20.43
N ALA A 558 24.41 15.87 21.16
CA ALA A 558 24.87 14.55 20.74
C ALA A 558 23.76 13.46 20.80
N ASN A 559 22.69 13.69 21.56
CA ASN A 559 21.51 12.82 21.58
C ASN A 559 20.63 13.04 20.33
N CYS A 560 19.79 12.05 20.02
CA CYS A 560 18.90 12.01 18.85
C CYS A 560 19.58 12.02 17.46
N GLN A 561 20.90 11.96 17.38
CA GLN A 561 21.62 11.81 16.11
C GLN A 561 21.66 10.35 15.64
N THR A 562 21.50 10.10 14.34
CA THR A 562 21.53 8.76 13.73
C THR A 562 22.86 8.50 13.04
N TRP A 563 23.47 7.36 13.35
CA TRP A 563 24.80 6.98 12.87
C TRP A 563 24.80 5.55 12.30
N ASN A 564 25.69 5.33 11.34
CA ASN A 564 26.11 4.01 10.89
C ASN A 564 27.30 3.56 11.75
N PHE A 565 27.05 2.71 12.73
CA PHE A 565 28.07 2.16 13.62
C PHE A 565 28.63 0.85 13.04
N ARG A 566 29.95 0.71 13.05
CA ARG A 566 30.64 -0.57 12.88
C ARG A 566 31.02 -1.09 14.27
N CYS A 567 30.44 -2.22 14.66
CA CYS A 567 30.51 -2.75 16.01
C CYS A 567 31.28 -4.07 16.06
N ARG A 568 32.01 -4.26 17.15
CA ARG A 568 32.66 -5.51 17.54
C ARG A 568 31.97 -6.04 18.79
N ALA A 569 31.44 -7.25 18.74
CA ALA A 569 30.92 -7.98 19.89
C ALA A 569 31.99 -8.94 20.41
N LYS A 570 32.19 -8.98 21.74
CA LYS A 570 33.07 -9.94 22.40
C LYS A 570 32.52 -10.27 23.79
N ILE A 571 32.69 -11.51 24.25
CA ILE A 571 32.56 -11.84 25.67
C ILE A 571 33.60 -11.05 26.47
N ASP A 572 33.14 -10.42 27.53
CA ASP A 572 33.93 -9.75 28.55
C ASP A 572 33.63 -10.42 29.91
N ASN A 573 34.69 -10.84 30.61
CA ASN A 573 34.59 -11.55 31.88
C ASN A 573 34.88 -10.57 33.01
N PHE A 574 33.84 -10.09 33.68
CA PHE A 574 33.97 -9.14 34.78
C PHE A 574 33.68 -9.84 36.11
N GLY A 575 34.73 -10.29 36.79
CA GLY A 575 34.61 -11.22 37.91
C GLY A 575 34.10 -12.58 37.42
N GLU A 576 33.10 -13.13 38.09
CA GLU A 576 32.50 -14.43 37.74
C GLU A 576 31.41 -14.34 36.65
N GLN A 577 30.98 -13.13 36.24
CA GLN A 577 29.92 -12.95 35.26
C GLN A 577 30.47 -12.70 33.85
N GLN A 578 30.14 -13.59 32.92
CA GLN A 578 30.36 -13.39 31.49
C GLN A 578 29.29 -12.48 30.91
N ARG A 579 29.68 -11.41 30.21
CA ARG A 579 28.75 -10.50 29.54
C ARG A 579 29.29 -10.10 28.17
N VAL A 580 28.44 -10.16 27.14
CA VAL A 580 28.79 -9.62 25.82
C VAL A 580 28.89 -8.09 25.91
N ARG A 581 30.05 -7.54 25.53
CA ARG A 581 30.29 -6.10 25.38
C ARG A 581 30.34 -5.75 23.89
N TYR A 582 29.59 -4.72 23.50
CA TYR A 582 29.57 -4.19 22.14
C TYR A 582 30.42 -2.92 22.09
N GLN A 583 31.55 -2.98 21.37
CA GLN A 583 32.48 -1.87 21.20
C GLN A 583 32.31 -1.26 19.80
N VAL A 584 32.24 0.06 19.70
CA VAL A 584 32.23 0.75 18.40
C VAL A 584 33.66 0.85 17.87
N SER A 585 33.89 0.24 16.71
CA SER A 585 35.16 0.32 15.96
C SER A 585 35.21 1.55 15.05
N SER A 586 34.07 1.97 14.50
CA SER A 586 33.94 3.17 13.67
C SER A 586 32.50 3.67 13.70
N ALA A 587 32.29 4.98 13.57
CA ALA A 587 30.98 5.60 13.40
C ALA A 587 31.04 6.55 12.20
N LYS A 588 30.04 6.48 11.31
CA LYS A 588 29.88 7.38 10.17
C LYS A 588 28.47 8.01 10.20
N PRO A 589 28.30 9.27 9.78
CA PRO A 589 26.96 9.83 9.58
C PRO A 589 26.21 9.05 8.49
N VAL A 590 24.88 9.08 8.53
CA VAL A 590 24.04 8.39 7.54
C VAL A 590 23.94 9.23 6.26
N ASN A 591 24.31 8.66 5.11
CA ASN A 591 23.92 9.25 3.83
C ASN A 591 22.46 8.92 3.52
N TYR A 592 21.60 9.94 3.57
CA TYR A 592 20.15 9.76 3.41
C TYR A 592 19.73 9.43 1.96
N SER A 593 20.51 9.79 0.94
CA SER A 593 20.16 9.47 -0.47
C SER A 593 20.37 7.99 -0.81
N GLU A 594 21.54 7.45 -0.44
CA GLU A 594 21.86 6.02 -0.53
C GLU A 594 20.86 5.17 0.28
N GLU A 595 20.58 5.56 1.53
CA GLU A 595 19.64 4.81 2.37
C GLU A 595 18.19 4.94 1.90
N ALA A 596 17.78 6.06 1.28
CA ALA A 596 16.47 6.18 0.66
C ALA A 596 16.31 5.22 -0.53
N SER A 597 17.35 5.09 -1.37
CA SER A 597 17.37 4.13 -2.49
C SER A 597 17.30 2.69 -1.97
N ARG A 598 18.16 2.34 -0.99
CA ARG A 598 18.15 1.02 -0.36
C ARG A 598 16.81 0.66 0.29
N LEU A 599 16.15 1.64 0.93
CA LEU A 599 14.82 1.44 1.49
C LEU A 599 13.74 1.34 0.40
N ALA A 600 13.87 2.06 -0.72
CA ALA A 600 12.97 1.94 -1.86
C ALA A 600 13.03 0.53 -2.48
N ASP A 601 14.21 -0.08 -2.59
CA ASP A 601 14.39 -1.46 -3.07
C ASP A 601 13.80 -2.49 -2.09
N ILE A 602 14.01 -2.30 -0.79
CA ILE A 602 13.38 -3.13 0.23
C ILE A 602 11.86 -3.00 0.13
N ILE A 603 11.31 -1.79 0.06
CA ILE A 603 9.86 -1.54 -0.06
C ILE A 603 9.29 -2.08 -1.37
N SER A 604 10.03 -2.01 -2.48
CA SER A 604 9.60 -2.54 -3.78
C SER A 604 9.41 -4.06 -3.72
N SER A 605 10.25 -4.79 -2.96
CA SER A 605 10.08 -6.22 -2.70
C SER A 605 8.83 -6.59 -1.88
N TYR A 606 8.23 -5.61 -1.17
CA TYR A 606 6.96 -5.76 -0.44
C TYR A 606 5.77 -5.14 -1.17
N ARG A 607 5.98 -4.51 -2.33
CA ARG A 607 4.93 -3.75 -3.02
C ARG A 607 3.98 -4.71 -3.75
N MET A 608 2.85 -5.01 -3.12
CA MET A 608 1.69 -5.55 -3.83
C MET A 608 1.28 -4.55 -4.92
N VAL A 609 1.43 -4.95 -6.18
CA VAL A 609 1.10 -4.10 -7.33
C VAL A 609 -0.43 -4.00 -7.42
N THR A 610 -0.94 -2.84 -7.02
CA THR A 610 -2.27 -2.40 -7.43
C THR A 610 -2.16 -1.95 -8.89
N HIS A 611 -2.83 -2.65 -9.81
CA HIS A 611 -2.80 -2.32 -11.23
C HIS A 611 -3.50 -0.99 -11.48
N HIS A 612 -2.73 0.05 -11.81
CA HIS A 612 -3.28 1.27 -12.40
C HIS A 612 -3.66 1.00 -13.86
N HIS A 613 -4.95 0.78 -14.12
CA HIS A 613 -5.54 0.95 -15.45
C HIS A 613 -6.45 2.19 -15.43
N GLU A 614 -6.08 3.22 -16.21
CA GLU A 614 -7.03 4.27 -16.59
C GLU A 614 -7.98 3.74 -17.67
N ALA A 615 -9.28 3.99 -17.50
CA ALA A 615 -10.29 3.73 -18.50
C ALA A 615 -10.95 5.05 -18.91
N ALA A 616 -11.11 5.25 -20.23
CA ALA A 616 -11.82 6.40 -20.82
C ALA A 616 -13.11 5.95 -21.53
N GLU A 617 -14.17 6.75 -21.34
CA GLU A 617 -15.55 6.58 -21.82
C GLU A 617 -15.80 7.31 -23.18
N LEU A 618 -16.83 7.06 -24.01
CA LEU A 618 -17.92 6.06 -24.06
C LEU A 618 -18.59 6.07 -25.47
N HIS A 619 -19.59 5.18 -25.70
CA HIS A 619 -20.80 5.41 -26.55
C HIS A 619 -20.67 5.49 -28.11
N PRO A 620 -21.78 5.37 -28.91
CA PRO A 620 -23.06 4.65 -28.73
C PRO A 620 -23.74 4.00 -30.00
N LYS A 621 -24.89 3.30 -29.80
CA LYS A 621 -26.12 3.17 -30.67
C LYS A 621 -26.17 2.24 -31.94
N LYS A 622 -27.04 1.20 -31.90
CA LYS A 622 -28.26 0.90 -32.74
C LYS A 622 -28.63 -0.61 -32.65
N LYS A 623 -29.83 -1.05 -32.23
CA LYS A 623 -31.20 -1.04 -32.83
C LYS A 623 -31.52 -2.16 -33.86
N SER A 624 -32.13 -3.25 -33.38
CA SER A 624 -33.24 -4.03 -33.98
C SER A 624 -34.07 -4.61 -32.80
N LYS A 625 -35.38 -4.44 -32.63
CA LYS A 625 -36.60 -4.77 -33.43
C LYS A 625 -36.94 -6.26 -33.53
N SER A 626 -37.69 -6.77 -32.54
CA SER A 626 -38.95 -7.51 -32.75
C SER A 626 -39.79 -7.64 -31.44
N GLU A 627 -41.06 -7.21 -31.56
CA GLU A 627 -42.31 -7.89 -31.16
C GLU A 627 -42.48 -8.44 -29.71
N LYS A 628 -43.34 -7.84 -28.88
CA LYS A 628 -44.81 -8.07 -28.82
C LYS A 628 -45.23 -9.54 -28.65
N HIS A 629 -45.52 -9.94 -27.41
CA HIS A 629 -46.88 -10.43 -27.09
C HIS A 629 -47.18 -10.33 -25.59
N ALA A 630 -48.35 -9.76 -25.26
CA ALA A 630 -48.97 -9.93 -23.97
C ALA A 630 -50.01 -11.05 -24.08
N LYS A 631 -50.10 -11.94 -23.08
CA LYS A 631 -51.36 -12.62 -22.78
C LYS A 631 -51.42 -13.11 -21.34
N SER A 632 -52.55 -12.78 -20.71
CA SER A 632 -53.00 -13.27 -19.42
C SER A 632 -53.45 -14.73 -19.49
N THR A 633 -53.27 -15.48 -18.40
CA THR A 633 -54.26 -16.48 -17.98
C THR A 633 -54.21 -16.69 -16.46
N LYS A 634 -55.40 -16.88 -15.87
CA LYS A 634 -55.62 -17.19 -14.44
C LYS A 634 -55.62 -18.71 -14.17
N ASP A 635 -55.48 -19.03 -12.89
CA ASP A 635 -55.98 -20.22 -12.17
C ASP A 635 -55.54 -21.63 -12.62
N LYS A 636 -54.83 -22.34 -11.73
CA LYS A 636 -55.47 -23.36 -10.87
C LYS A 636 -54.58 -23.87 -9.73
N THR A 637 -55.22 -24.54 -8.77
CA THR A 637 -54.81 -24.73 -7.36
C THR A 637 -54.15 -26.07 -7.05
N SER A 638 -53.40 -26.13 -5.94
CA SER A 638 -53.03 -27.31 -5.11
C SER A 638 -52.03 -28.34 -5.70
N LYS A 639 -50.90 -28.65 -5.02
CA LYS A 639 -50.82 -29.37 -3.72
C LYS A 639 -49.56 -29.03 -2.88
N LYS A 640 -49.59 -29.47 -1.60
CA LYS A 640 -48.61 -29.26 -0.50
C LYS A 640 -47.39 -30.21 -0.51
N GLN A 641 -46.45 -29.89 0.40
CA GLN A 641 -45.27 -30.61 0.94
C GLN A 641 -43.94 -30.13 0.33
N GLU A 642 -42.88 -29.77 1.09
CA GLU A 642 -42.68 -29.77 2.55
C GLU A 642 -41.48 -28.85 2.89
N VAL A 643 -41.66 -27.76 3.66
CA VAL A 643 -40.64 -27.16 4.58
C VAL A 643 -41.39 -26.31 5.62
N GLU A 644 -41.88 -26.92 6.70
CA GLU A 644 -42.20 -26.20 7.94
C GLU A 644 -41.13 -26.55 8.97
N ASP A 645 -40.18 -25.64 9.22
CA ASP A 645 -39.77 -25.25 10.58
C ASP A 645 -38.80 -24.05 10.57
N LEU A 646 -38.77 -23.30 11.67
CA LEU A 646 -37.92 -22.11 11.95
C LEU A 646 -38.39 -20.73 11.41
N ALA A 647 -39.66 -20.36 11.63
CA ALA A 647 -40.11 -18.97 11.45
C ALA A 647 -41.18 -18.51 12.48
N GLN A 648 -40.90 -18.61 13.78
CA GLN A 648 -41.73 -17.99 14.84
C GLN A 648 -40.88 -17.41 15.99
N ASP A 649 -40.65 -16.10 15.95
CA ASP A 649 -40.74 -15.16 17.10
C ASP A 649 -40.49 -13.72 16.61
N SER A 650 -41.49 -13.11 15.95
CA SER A 650 -41.42 -11.69 15.53
C SER A 650 -42.66 -10.94 16.04
N GLY A 651 -42.51 -10.31 17.22
CA GLY A 651 -43.50 -9.36 17.73
C GLY A 651 -43.54 -8.14 16.82
N SER A 652 -44.57 -8.04 15.99
CA SER A 652 -44.77 -6.91 15.07
C SER A 652 -45.05 -5.62 15.87
N TYR A 653 -44.23 -4.59 15.66
CA TYR A 653 -44.50 -3.25 16.19
C TYR A 653 -45.73 -2.65 15.51
N SER A 654 -46.71 -2.24 16.30
CA SER A 654 -47.87 -1.49 15.83
C SER A 654 -47.75 -0.02 16.26
N GLN A 655 -48.04 0.90 15.33
CA GLN A 655 -48.01 2.33 15.61
C GLN A 655 -49.12 2.71 16.59
N SER A 656 -48.86 3.70 17.45
CA SER A 656 -49.89 4.21 18.36
C SER A 656 -51.03 4.84 17.57
N ARG A 657 -52.26 4.71 18.09
CA ARG A 657 -53.46 5.25 17.43
C ARG A 657 -53.33 6.76 17.18
N ALA A 658 -52.84 7.51 18.17
CA ALA A 658 -52.60 8.94 18.04
C ALA A 658 -51.55 9.33 16.98
N LEU A 659 -50.55 8.49 16.70
CA LEU A 659 -49.58 8.70 15.61
C LEU A 659 -50.18 8.38 14.24
N THR A 660 -51.14 7.45 14.19
CA THR A 660 -51.86 7.06 12.96
C THR A 660 -52.94 8.10 12.60
N GLU A 661 -53.55 8.74 13.60
CA GLU A 661 -54.57 9.79 13.44
C GLU A 661 -53.97 11.18 13.12
N LEU A 662 -52.65 11.38 13.25
CA LEU A 662 -51.99 12.62 12.84
C LEU A 662 -52.17 12.90 11.32
N PRO A 663 -52.43 14.15 10.90
CA PRO A 663 -52.46 14.53 9.50
C PRO A 663 -51.12 14.26 8.80
N GLN A 664 -51.20 13.85 7.52
CA GLN A 664 -49.98 13.60 6.73
C GLN A 664 -49.19 14.90 6.48
N SER A 665 -49.88 16.04 6.35
CA SER A 665 -49.29 17.38 6.26
C SER A 665 -48.27 17.67 7.37
N ASP A 666 -48.58 17.26 8.59
CA ASP A 666 -47.82 17.60 9.79
C ASP A 666 -46.55 16.75 9.86
N ILE A 667 -46.62 15.51 9.37
CA ILE A 667 -45.48 14.61 9.17
C ILE A 667 -44.57 15.14 8.05
N ASP A 668 -45.14 15.51 6.91
CA ASP A 668 -44.39 16.02 5.75
C ASP A 668 -43.71 17.36 6.09
N GLN A 669 -44.40 18.24 6.82
CA GLN A 669 -43.84 19.46 7.37
C GLN A 669 -42.70 19.17 8.35
N PHE A 670 -42.87 18.25 9.31
CA PHE A 670 -41.80 17.87 10.24
C PHE A 670 -40.56 17.31 9.52
N LEU A 671 -40.75 16.45 8.51
CA LEU A 671 -39.67 15.91 7.69
C LEU A 671 -38.92 17.03 6.96
N SER A 672 -39.64 18.01 6.40
CA SER A 672 -39.06 19.19 5.73
C SER A 672 -38.30 20.10 6.70
N ASP A 673 -38.96 20.54 7.78
CA ASP A 673 -38.44 21.47 8.79
C ASP A 673 -37.20 20.92 9.52
N LYS A 674 -37.11 19.59 9.69
CA LYS A 674 -35.95 18.91 10.29
C LYS A 674 -34.99 18.32 9.26
N SER A 675 -35.25 18.54 7.96
CA SER A 675 -34.43 18.06 6.83
C SER A 675 -34.11 16.57 6.91
N ILE A 676 -35.14 15.75 7.13
CA ILE A 676 -35.07 14.30 7.30
C ILE A 676 -35.32 13.62 5.96
N LYS A 677 -34.37 12.80 5.50
CA LYS A 677 -34.54 11.89 4.36
C LYS A 677 -34.55 10.45 4.86
N ILE A 678 -35.62 9.71 4.56
CA ILE A 678 -35.73 8.27 4.82
C ILE A 678 -35.70 7.56 3.47
N THR A 679 -34.88 6.51 3.35
CA THR A 679 -34.74 5.70 2.13
C THR A 679 -34.77 4.23 2.52
N ASP A 680 -35.82 3.52 2.07
CA ASP A 680 -36.03 2.10 2.31
C ASP A 680 -35.84 1.34 0.99
N PRO A 681 -34.96 0.32 0.92
CA PRO A 681 -34.76 -0.45 -0.30
C PRO A 681 -35.89 -1.46 -0.62
N LEU A 682 -36.86 -1.67 0.28
CA LEU A 682 -37.94 -2.64 0.07
C LEU A 682 -39.17 -2.01 -0.63
N PRO A 683 -39.65 -2.54 -1.77
CA PRO A 683 -40.81 -1.99 -2.49
C PRO A 683 -42.14 -2.04 -1.71
N GLU A 684 -42.30 -3.03 -0.81
CA GLU A 684 -43.51 -3.25 0.01
C GLU A 684 -43.26 -2.88 1.48
N ALA A 685 -42.44 -1.86 1.75
CA ALA A 685 -42.13 -1.43 3.10
C ALA A 685 -43.36 -0.91 3.87
N PRO A 686 -43.54 -1.25 5.16
CA PRO A 686 -44.60 -0.68 5.98
C PRO A 686 -44.35 0.82 6.19
N SER A 687 -45.37 1.65 5.93
CA SER A 687 -45.30 3.10 6.12
C SER A 687 -45.33 3.48 7.62
N LEU A 688 -44.14 3.50 8.22
CA LEU A 688 -43.92 3.84 9.62
C LEU A 688 -43.60 5.34 9.77
N ARG A 689 -44.40 6.04 10.56
CA ARG A 689 -44.32 7.50 10.75
C ARG A 689 -43.32 7.89 11.85
N PRO A 690 -42.60 9.02 11.72
CA PRO A 690 -41.72 9.53 12.78
C PRO A 690 -42.45 9.85 14.09
N MET A 691 -41.87 9.44 15.22
CA MET A 691 -42.40 9.73 16.56
C MET A 691 -42.03 11.15 17.00
N ILE A 692 -42.90 12.13 16.76
CA ILE A 692 -42.64 13.56 17.10
C ILE A 692 -42.84 13.90 18.60
N SER A 693 -43.53 13.04 19.37
CA SER A 693 -43.65 13.11 20.83
C SER A 693 -43.24 11.78 21.48
N PHE A 694 -42.80 11.83 22.74
CA PHE A 694 -42.59 10.64 23.58
C PHE A 694 -43.88 9.87 23.85
N ASP A 695 -45.06 10.51 23.75
CA ASP A 695 -46.36 9.87 23.97
C ASP A 695 -46.69 8.78 22.93
N TYR A 696 -45.98 8.78 21.79
CA TYR A 696 -46.14 7.78 20.73
C TYR A 696 -45.26 6.54 20.92
N LEU A 697 -44.45 6.47 21.98
CA LEU A 697 -43.63 5.31 22.29
C LEU A 697 -44.51 4.08 22.61
N PRO A 698 -44.09 2.86 22.20
CA PRO A 698 -44.83 1.64 22.50
C PRO A 698 -44.85 1.37 24.01
N THR A 699 -45.93 0.78 24.52
CA THR A 699 -46.05 0.47 25.96
C THR A 699 -44.95 -0.47 26.43
N CYS A 700 -44.36 -0.17 27.60
CA CYS A 700 -43.27 -0.93 28.22
C CYS A 700 -43.57 -1.11 29.72
N GLU A 701 -43.46 -2.34 30.22
CA GLU A 701 -43.49 -2.62 31.66
C GLU A 701 -42.22 -2.10 32.35
N GLY A 702 -42.25 -1.92 33.68
CA GLY A 702 -41.04 -1.58 34.45
C GLY A 702 -40.56 -0.12 34.38
N GLY A 703 -41.23 0.77 33.64
CA GLY A 703 -40.97 2.22 33.73
C GLY A 703 -39.77 2.75 32.95
N LEU A 704 -39.28 2.01 31.93
CA LEU A 704 -38.14 2.36 31.06
C LEU A 704 -38.11 3.84 30.60
N TYR A 705 -39.27 4.43 30.30
CA TYR A 705 -39.38 5.80 29.80
C TYR A 705 -39.38 6.89 30.88
N ALA A 706 -39.31 6.55 32.18
CA ALA A 706 -39.41 7.53 33.27
C ALA A 706 -38.35 8.64 33.18
N GLN A 707 -37.13 8.30 32.78
CA GLN A 707 -36.02 9.26 32.59
C GLN A 707 -36.26 10.22 31.41
N LEU A 708 -37.14 9.87 30.45
CA LEU A 708 -37.43 10.74 29.29
C LEU A 708 -38.17 12.02 29.67
N LYS A 709 -38.80 12.08 30.86
CA LYS A 709 -39.44 13.29 31.41
C LYS A 709 -38.47 14.46 31.62
N SER A 710 -37.16 14.21 31.57
CA SER A 710 -36.12 15.25 31.61
C SER A 710 -35.86 15.94 30.27
N PHE A 711 -36.45 15.44 29.17
CA PHE A 711 -36.34 16.01 27.83
C PHE A 711 -37.71 16.56 27.39
N SER A 712 -37.71 17.61 26.56
CA SER A 712 -38.93 18.25 26.05
C SER A 712 -39.60 17.47 24.91
N SER A 713 -38.80 16.92 23.99
CA SER A 713 -39.28 16.13 22.85
C SER A 713 -38.17 15.17 22.35
N PRO A 714 -38.52 14.15 21.55
CA PRO A 714 -37.54 13.38 20.78
C PRO A 714 -36.69 14.28 19.87
N THR A 715 -35.43 13.91 19.66
CA THR A 715 -34.59 14.54 18.63
C THR A 715 -34.99 14.05 17.22
N PRO A 716 -34.65 14.76 16.13
CA PRO A 716 -35.01 14.33 14.76
C PRO A 716 -34.55 12.90 14.42
N ILE A 717 -33.33 12.52 14.81
CA ILE A 717 -32.81 11.17 14.55
C ILE A 717 -33.53 10.11 15.38
N GLN A 718 -33.87 10.38 16.65
CA GLN A 718 -34.66 9.49 17.48
C GLN A 718 -36.07 9.30 16.88
N SER A 719 -36.73 10.42 16.54
CA SER A 719 -38.08 10.46 15.95
C SER A 719 -38.19 9.54 14.73
N ALA A 720 -37.23 9.61 13.82
CA ALA A 720 -37.25 8.85 12.57
C ALA A 720 -36.76 7.41 12.71
N THR A 721 -35.78 7.12 13.57
CA THR A 721 -35.21 5.76 13.70
C THR A 721 -35.98 4.85 14.65
N TRP A 722 -36.57 5.37 15.74
CA TRP A 722 -37.29 4.56 16.72
C TRP A 722 -38.41 3.67 16.15
N PRO A 723 -39.35 4.14 15.32
CA PRO A 723 -40.39 3.27 14.77
C PRO A 723 -39.82 2.12 13.93
N LEU A 724 -38.78 2.38 13.13
CA LEU A 724 -38.06 1.38 12.33
C LEU A 724 -37.35 0.35 13.23
N LEU A 725 -36.69 0.83 14.28
CA LEU A 725 -35.93 -0.01 15.22
C LEU A 725 -36.85 -0.88 16.09
N PHE A 726 -38.00 -0.37 16.54
CA PHE A 726 -39.02 -1.17 17.23
C PHE A 726 -39.65 -2.21 16.30
N ALA A 727 -39.82 -1.90 15.01
CA ALA A 727 -40.24 -2.86 13.99
C ALA A 727 -39.17 -3.91 13.61
N GLY A 728 -38.00 -3.90 14.25
CA GLY A 728 -36.96 -4.90 14.04
C GLY A 728 -36.15 -4.74 12.75
N ARG A 729 -36.31 -3.63 12.01
CA ARG A 729 -35.55 -3.36 10.77
C ARG A 729 -34.08 -3.06 11.07
N ASP A 730 -33.21 -3.45 10.15
CA ASP A 730 -31.84 -2.94 10.09
C ASP A 730 -31.87 -1.45 9.70
N VAL A 731 -31.08 -0.61 10.38
CA VAL A 731 -31.13 0.85 10.22
C VAL A 731 -29.73 1.45 10.18
N ILE A 732 -29.53 2.39 9.25
CA ILE A 732 -28.35 3.26 9.14
C ILE A 732 -28.79 4.68 9.51
N GLY A 733 -28.34 5.19 10.65
CA GLY A 733 -28.66 6.53 11.15
C GLY A 733 -27.51 7.51 10.96
N ILE A 734 -27.67 8.45 10.02
CA ILE A 734 -26.68 9.46 9.66
C ILE A 734 -27.14 10.81 10.22
N ALA A 735 -26.44 11.30 11.25
CA ALA A 735 -26.73 12.57 11.89
C ALA A 735 -25.50 13.17 12.57
N GLU A 736 -25.48 14.49 12.74
CA GLU A 736 -24.37 15.23 13.35
C GLU A 736 -23.98 14.73 14.77
N THR A 737 -22.83 15.16 15.28
CA THR A 737 -22.44 14.89 16.66
C THR A 737 -23.35 15.64 17.64
N GLY A 738 -23.68 15.02 18.79
CA GLY A 738 -24.58 15.61 19.78
C GLY A 738 -26.08 15.57 19.45
N SER A 739 -26.48 14.98 18.32
CA SER A 739 -27.88 14.83 17.88
C SER A 739 -28.74 13.80 18.64
N GLY A 740 -28.20 13.14 19.68
CA GLY A 740 -28.95 12.17 20.50
C GLY A 740 -28.88 10.69 20.05
N LYS A 741 -27.94 10.33 19.17
CA LYS A 741 -27.75 8.97 18.60
C LYS A 741 -27.73 7.85 19.65
N THR A 742 -27.12 8.05 20.82
CA THR A 742 -27.01 7.02 21.88
C THR A 742 -28.36 6.49 22.36
N LEU A 743 -29.37 7.35 22.55
CA LEU A 743 -30.72 6.92 22.90
C LEU A 743 -31.53 6.46 21.68
N ALA A 744 -31.12 6.84 20.46
CA ALA A 744 -31.73 6.35 19.23
C ALA A 744 -31.57 4.83 19.09
N PHE A 745 -30.35 4.29 19.28
CA PHE A 745 -30.13 2.83 19.31
C PHE A 745 -30.36 2.18 20.69
N GLY A 746 -30.08 2.90 21.79
CA GLY A 746 -30.08 2.33 23.14
C GLY A 746 -31.47 2.03 23.70
N LEU A 747 -32.44 2.90 23.44
CA LEU A 747 -33.80 2.74 23.97
C LEU A 747 -34.55 1.56 23.32
N PRO A 748 -34.52 1.35 21.98
CA PRO A 748 -35.07 0.15 21.36
C PRO A 748 -34.36 -1.14 21.78
N CYS A 749 -33.05 -1.09 22.00
CA CYS A 749 -32.28 -2.22 22.53
C CYS A 749 -32.80 -2.69 23.89
N LEU A 750 -32.98 -1.76 24.84
CA LEU A 750 -33.52 -2.06 26.17
C LEU A 750 -34.95 -2.61 26.09
N LYS A 751 -35.84 -1.98 25.30
CA LYS A 751 -37.22 -2.44 25.09
C LYS A 751 -37.26 -3.89 24.58
N LYS A 752 -36.50 -4.19 23.52
CA LYS A 752 -36.43 -5.53 22.88
C LYS A 752 -35.96 -6.63 23.84
N LEU A 753 -35.07 -6.28 24.77
CA LEU A 753 -34.57 -7.20 25.80
C LEU A 753 -35.57 -7.39 26.94
N MET A 754 -36.30 -6.35 27.33
CA MET A 754 -37.36 -6.43 28.35
C MET A 754 -38.56 -7.24 27.86
N ASP A 755 -38.93 -7.13 26.58
CA ASP A 755 -39.99 -7.91 25.96
C ASP A 755 -39.60 -9.40 25.76
N SER A 756 -38.30 -9.71 25.81
CA SER A 756 -37.79 -11.08 25.66
C SER A 756 -37.92 -11.87 26.97
N LYS A 757 -38.57 -13.05 26.92
CA LYS A 757 -38.71 -13.93 28.11
C LYS A 757 -37.35 -14.25 28.75
N ARG A 758 -37.15 -13.80 29.99
CA ARG A 758 -35.88 -13.92 30.72
C ARG A 758 -35.50 -15.40 30.93
N SER A 759 -34.37 -15.81 30.36
CA SER A 759 -33.83 -17.18 30.52
C SER A 759 -33.35 -17.42 31.96
N LYS A 760 -33.59 -18.62 32.50
CA LYS A 760 -33.11 -19.05 33.83
C LYS A 760 -31.65 -19.52 33.86
N LYS A 761 -30.95 -19.53 32.71
CA LYS A 761 -29.54 -19.97 32.56
C LYS A 761 -28.57 -18.78 32.68
N PRO A 762 -27.27 -19.02 33.01
CA PRO A 762 -26.26 -17.95 33.08
C PRO A 762 -26.28 -17.06 31.84
N CYS A 763 -26.13 -15.75 32.05
CA CYS A 763 -26.43 -14.76 31.03
C CYS A 763 -25.40 -14.83 29.90
N GLN A 764 -25.89 -14.92 28.67
CA GLN A 764 -25.08 -14.71 27.46
C GLN A 764 -25.56 -13.40 26.84
N PRO A 765 -24.65 -12.58 26.30
CA PRO A 765 -25.01 -11.28 25.73
C PRO A 765 -26.01 -11.48 24.60
N THR A 766 -27.13 -10.78 24.70
CA THR A 766 -28.20 -10.77 23.69
C THR A 766 -28.19 -9.49 22.87
N ALA A 767 -27.51 -8.44 23.34
CA ALA A 767 -27.16 -7.26 22.57
C ALA A 767 -25.68 -6.89 22.73
N VAL A 768 -25.07 -6.42 21.64
CA VAL A 768 -23.68 -5.92 21.61
C VAL A 768 -23.66 -4.55 20.93
N ILE A 769 -23.00 -3.59 21.58
CA ILE A 769 -22.79 -2.24 21.07
C ILE A 769 -21.28 -2.02 20.99
N ILE A 770 -20.75 -1.91 19.78
CA ILE A 770 -19.32 -1.73 19.55
C ILE A 770 -19.04 -0.27 19.21
N SER A 771 -17.99 0.28 19.80
CA SER A 771 -17.56 1.68 19.69
C SER A 771 -16.04 1.77 19.53
N PRO A 772 -15.48 2.71 18.75
CA PRO A 772 -14.05 2.75 18.42
C PRO A 772 -13.15 3.24 19.55
N THR A 773 -13.70 3.79 20.64
CA THR A 773 -12.92 4.34 21.76
C THR A 773 -13.45 3.85 23.10
N ARG A 774 -12.55 3.72 24.08
CA ARG A 774 -12.85 3.17 25.41
C ARG A 774 -13.84 4.07 26.14
N GLU A 775 -13.63 5.36 25.98
CA GLU A 775 -14.33 6.43 26.64
C GLU A 775 -15.74 6.63 26.06
N LEU A 776 -15.94 6.42 24.75
CA LEU A 776 -17.30 6.37 24.16
C LEU A 776 -18.05 5.10 24.58
N ALA A 777 -17.37 3.95 24.66
CA ALA A 777 -17.98 2.74 25.20
C ALA A 777 -18.47 2.95 26.65
N MET A 778 -17.67 3.63 27.48
CA MET A 778 -18.09 4.03 28.83
C MET A 778 -19.23 5.05 28.83
N GLN A 779 -19.19 6.07 27.97
CA GLN A 779 -20.29 7.05 27.86
C GLN A 779 -21.61 6.37 27.47
N ILE A 780 -21.60 5.44 26.52
CA ILE A 780 -22.78 4.65 26.13
C ILE A 780 -23.24 3.79 27.31
N TYR A 781 -22.32 3.12 28.01
CA TYR A 781 -22.61 2.33 29.21
C TYR A 781 -23.30 3.19 30.31
N ASP A 782 -22.72 4.33 30.68
CA ASP A 782 -23.24 5.24 31.71
C ASP A 782 -24.64 5.78 31.36
N GLN A 783 -24.93 5.95 30.07
CA GLN A 783 -26.27 6.33 29.62
C GLN A 783 -27.24 5.14 29.69
N LEU A 784 -26.83 3.94 29.26
CA LEU A 784 -27.70 2.76 29.30
C LEU A 784 -28.04 2.32 30.72
N VAL A 785 -27.10 2.38 31.67
CA VAL A 785 -27.33 1.99 33.07
C VAL A 785 -28.50 2.78 33.70
N LYS A 786 -28.58 4.09 33.45
CA LYS A 786 -29.67 4.97 33.95
C LYS A 786 -31.07 4.54 33.50
N PHE A 787 -31.18 3.84 32.37
CA PHE A 787 -32.43 3.29 31.85
C PHE A 787 -32.58 1.79 32.17
N SER A 788 -31.49 1.06 32.39
CA SER A 788 -31.49 -0.38 32.64
C SER A 788 -31.82 -0.78 34.08
N GLU A 789 -31.63 0.12 35.05
CA GLU A 789 -32.09 -0.03 36.44
C GLU A 789 -33.59 -0.36 36.51
N SER A 790 -34.39 0.38 35.75
CA SER A 790 -35.85 0.18 35.63
C SER A 790 -36.19 -1.15 34.94
N GLY A 791 -35.37 -1.56 33.96
CA GLY A 791 -35.54 -2.79 33.19
C GLY A 791 -34.93 -4.06 33.78
N ARG A 792 -34.33 -4.01 34.97
CA ARG A 792 -33.58 -5.13 35.61
C ARG A 792 -32.58 -5.82 34.66
N THR A 793 -31.99 -5.04 33.74
CA THR A 793 -31.13 -5.53 32.66
C THR A 793 -29.68 -5.15 32.95
N ASP A 794 -28.84 -6.16 33.15
CA ASP A 794 -27.42 -5.98 33.43
C ASP A 794 -26.67 -5.57 32.16
N VAL A 795 -25.89 -4.50 32.26
CA VAL A 795 -25.01 -3.97 31.21
C VAL A 795 -23.56 -4.17 31.66
N ALA A 796 -22.64 -4.49 30.76
CA ALA A 796 -21.20 -4.47 31.02
C ALA A 796 -20.45 -3.61 29.99
N CYS A 797 -19.40 -2.92 30.44
CA CYS A 797 -18.50 -2.15 29.59
C CYS A 797 -17.13 -2.84 29.46
N ILE A 798 -16.64 -3.01 28.23
CA ILE A 798 -15.51 -3.89 27.91
C ILE A 798 -14.49 -3.17 27.02
N TYR A 799 -13.33 -2.87 27.59
CA TYR A 799 -12.30 -2.10 26.90
C TYR A 799 -10.88 -2.42 27.37
N GLY A 800 -9.89 -2.16 26.50
CA GLY A 800 -8.47 -2.42 26.76
C GLY A 800 -7.87 -1.52 27.86
N GLY A 801 -6.69 -1.90 28.38
CA GLY A 801 -5.94 -1.08 29.34
C GLY A 801 -6.35 -1.22 30.82
N VAL A 802 -7.42 -1.96 31.12
CA VAL A 802 -7.79 -2.41 32.47
C VAL A 802 -7.75 -3.94 32.56
N LYS A 803 -7.76 -4.49 33.78
CA LYS A 803 -7.65 -5.95 34.03
C LYS A 803 -8.77 -6.73 33.31
N LYS A 804 -8.46 -7.91 32.78
CA LYS A 804 -9.45 -8.77 32.09
C LYS A 804 -10.47 -9.37 33.07
N ASP A 805 -10.06 -9.70 34.30
CA ASP A 805 -10.87 -10.55 35.19
C ASP A 805 -12.09 -9.84 35.77
N GLU A 806 -11.99 -8.54 36.09
CA GLU A 806 -13.14 -7.71 36.48
C GLU A 806 -14.20 -7.66 35.36
N GLN A 807 -13.77 -7.57 34.09
CA GLN A 807 -14.66 -7.61 32.92
C GLN A 807 -15.24 -9.02 32.69
N ARG A 808 -14.48 -10.09 32.97
CA ARG A 808 -14.97 -11.48 32.92
C ARG A 808 -16.07 -11.74 33.95
N GLU A 809 -15.94 -11.21 35.17
CA GLU A 809 -16.99 -11.34 36.19
C GLU A 809 -18.26 -10.55 35.82
N ALA A 810 -18.12 -9.32 35.31
CA ALA A 810 -19.25 -8.53 34.81
C ALA A 810 -19.99 -9.25 33.65
N LEU A 811 -19.24 -9.88 32.74
CA LEU A 811 -19.79 -10.62 31.60
C LEU A 811 -20.73 -11.77 31.98
N LYS A 812 -20.52 -12.44 33.11
CA LYS A 812 -21.36 -13.59 33.54
C LYS A 812 -22.83 -13.20 33.80
N LYS A 813 -23.10 -11.92 34.02
CA LYS A 813 -24.43 -11.37 34.33
C LYS A 813 -25.00 -10.53 33.20
N ALA A 814 -24.16 -9.90 32.37
CA ALA A 814 -24.57 -8.93 31.37
C ALA A 814 -25.44 -9.51 30.25
N ALA A 815 -26.57 -8.83 29.97
CA ALA A 815 -27.39 -9.05 28.79
C ALA A 815 -27.00 -8.11 27.63
N ILE A 816 -26.55 -6.89 27.97
CA ILE A 816 -25.99 -5.91 27.03
C ILE A 816 -24.49 -5.78 27.27
N VAL A 817 -23.71 -5.87 26.20
CA VAL A 817 -22.26 -5.60 26.23
C VAL A 817 -21.95 -4.36 25.39
N VAL A 818 -21.36 -3.35 26.01
CA VAL A 818 -20.80 -2.19 25.32
C VAL A 818 -19.28 -2.35 25.26
N ALA A 819 -18.66 -2.30 24.09
CA ALA A 819 -17.26 -2.70 23.95
C ALA A 819 -16.43 -1.95 22.90
N THR A 820 -15.12 -1.95 23.09
CA THR A 820 -14.14 -1.65 22.03
C THR A 820 -13.70 -2.92 21.30
N PRO A 821 -13.45 -2.89 19.96
CA PRO A 821 -13.20 -4.09 19.16
C PRO A 821 -12.12 -5.02 19.72
N GLY A 822 -10.89 -4.53 19.92
CA GLY A 822 -9.76 -5.37 20.35
C GLY A 822 -10.01 -6.15 21.64
N ARG A 823 -10.60 -5.53 22.68
CA ARG A 823 -10.89 -6.24 23.95
C ARG A 823 -12.09 -7.20 23.81
N LEU A 824 -13.05 -6.90 22.95
CA LEU A 824 -14.16 -7.82 22.67
C LEU A 824 -13.64 -9.07 21.95
N LYS A 825 -12.79 -8.90 20.93
CA LYS A 825 -12.10 -9.96 20.20
C LYS A 825 -11.16 -10.77 21.12
N ASP A 826 -10.39 -10.13 22.00
CA ASP A 826 -9.59 -10.81 23.03
C ASP A 826 -10.45 -11.79 23.85
N LEU A 827 -11.58 -11.32 24.39
CA LEU A 827 -12.43 -12.13 25.26
C LEU A 827 -13.21 -13.21 24.50
N GLN A 828 -13.49 -12.99 23.21
CA GLN A 828 -14.05 -13.99 22.31
C GLN A 828 -13.05 -15.11 22.02
N ASN A 829 -11.80 -14.75 21.69
CA ASN A 829 -10.72 -15.70 21.43
C ASN A 829 -10.32 -16.49 22.69
N ASP A 830 -10.31 -15.84 23.86
CA ASP A 830 -10.12 -16.48 25.18
C ASP A 830 -11.32 -17.38 25.60
N GLY A 831 -12.38 -17.49 24.79
CA GLY A 831 -13.61 -18.22 25.14
C GLY A 831 -14.41 -17.64 26.31
N SER A 832 -14.07 -16.43 26.76
CA SER A 832 -14.68 -15.75 27.91
C SER A 832 -16.05 -15.13 27.60
N ILE A 833 -16.40 -14.98 26.32
CA ILE A 833 -17.70 -14.48 25.85
C ILE A 833 -18.17 -15.30 24.65
N ASN A 834 -19.48 -15.58 24.56
CA ASN A 834 -20.09 -16.22 23.41
C ASN A 834 -21.09 -15.27 22.75
N LEU A 835 -20.84 -14.94 21.48
CA LEU A 835 -21.60 -13.97 20.70
C LEU A 835 -22.70 -14.58 19.82
N GLY A 836 -22.78 -15.91 19.72
CA GLY A 836 -23.70 -16.62 18.81
C GLY A 836 -25.20 -16.51 19.13
N LYS A 837 -25.57 -15.79 20.21
CA LYS A 837 -26.96 -15.49 20.60
C LYS A 837 -27.31 -14.01 20.58
N VAL A 838 -26.41 -13.16 20.07
CA VAL A 838 -26.67 -11.73 19.92
C VAL A 838 -27.77 -11.51 18.89
N LYS A 839 -28.89 -10.89 19.31
CA LYS A 839 -30.06 -10.55 18.48
C LYS A 839 -30.11 -9.08 18.07
N TYR A 840 -29.22 -8.25 18.63
CA TYR A 840 -29.15 -6.81 18.37
C TYR A 840 -27.69 -6.36 18.39
N LEU A 841 -27.19 -5.88 17.26
CA LEU A 841 -25.82 -5.42 17.06
C LEU A 841 -25.83 -3.94 16.68
N VAL A 842 -25.07 -3.12 17.41
CA VAL A 842 -24.86 -1.70 17.09
C VAL A 842 -23.39 -1.46 16.76
N LEU A 843 -23.12 -0.73 15.68
CA LEU A 843 -21.83 -0.09 15.39
C LEU A 843 -22.00 1.43 15.50
N ASP A 844 -21.45 2.04 16.55
CA ASP A 844 -21.44 3.50 16.74
C ASP A 844 -20.11 4.10 16.21
N GLU A 845 -20.18 5.32 15.67
CA GLU A 845 -19.10 5.95 14.87
C GLU A 845 -18.56 4.99 13.79
N ALA A 846 -19.49 4.39 13.03
CA ALA A 846 -19.22 3.31 12.06
C ALA A 846 -18.15 3.69 11.01
N ASP A 847 -18.04 4.97 10.66
CA ASP A 847 -17.02 5.52 9.75
C ASP A 847 -15.58 5.30 10.24
N ARG A 848 -15.35 5.31 11.56
CA ARG A 848 -14.03 5.03 12.14
C ARG A 848 -13.80 3.54 12.40
N MET A 849 -14.87 2.82 12.75
CA MET A 849 -14.87 1.37 13.01
C MET A 849 -14.56 0.54 11.77
N LEU A 850 -14.75 1.13 10.59
CA LEU A 850 -14.65 0.50 9.28
C LEU A 850 -13.51 1.11 8.42
N ASP A 851 -12.59 1.84 9.06
CA ASP A 851 -11.31 2.26 8.48
C ASP A 851 -10.23 1.16 8.66
N LYS A 852 -9.12 1.27 7.92
CA LYS A 852 -8.08 0.24 7.69
C LYS A 852 -7.38 -0.34 8.93
N GLY A 853 -7.72 0.11 10.14
CA GLY A 853 -7.20 -0.41 11.42
C GLY A 853 -8.17 -1.30 12.22
N PHE A 854 -9.48 -1.24 12.00
CA PHE A 854 -10.48 -1.98 12.79
C PHE A 854 -11.32 -2.97 11.98
N GLU A 855 -11.38 -2.83 10.65
CA GLU A 855 -12.21 -3.65 9.77
C GLU A 855 -12.11 -5.16 10.02
N GLN A 856 -10.89 -5.71 10.17
CA GLN A 856 -10.71 -7.15 10.39
C GLN A 856 -11.19 -7.58 11.79
N ASP A 857 -10.95 -6.77 12.82
CA ASP A 857 -11.46 -7.06 14.17
C ASP A 857 -12.99 -7.08 14.17
N ILE A 858 -13.64 -6.15 13.44
CA ILE A 858 -15.10 -6.14 13.29
C ILE A 858 -15.60 -7.37 12.53
N LYS A 859 -14.94 -7.78 11.44
CA LYS A 859 -15.27 -9.02 10.72
C LYS A 859 -15.21 -10.25 11.64
N ASP A 860 -14.14 -10.40 12.42
CA ASP A 860 -13.94 -11.54 13.33
C ASP A 860 -14.97 -11.55 14.49
N ILE A 861 -15.35 -10.37 15.00
CA ILE A 861 -16.37 -10.23 16.05
C ILE A 861 -17.78 -10.57 15.51
N ILE A 862 -18.08 -10.16 14.29
CA ILE A 862 -19.40 -10.34 13.66
C ILE A 862 -19.57 -11.74 13.07
N GLN A 863 -18.49 -12.43 12.67
CA GLN A 863 -18.52 -13.79 12.12
C GLN A 863 -19.42 -14.80 12.88
N PRO A 864 -19.37 -14.91 14.23
CA PRO A 864 -20.27 -15.81 14.98
C PRO A 864 -21.73 -15.34 15.06
N MET A 865 -22.08 -14.16 14.54
CA MET A 865 -23.44 -13.59 14.55
C MET A 865 -24.04 -13.58 13.13
N PRO A 866 -24.86 -14.57 12.71
CA PRO A 866 -25.45 -14.57 11.36
C PRO A 866 -26.45 -13.42 11.16
N VAL A 867 -26.38 -12.73 10.01
CA VAL A 867 -27.26 -11.58 9.69
C VAL A 867 -28.75 -11.96 9.78
N SER A 868 -29.12 -13.17 9.34
CA SER A 868 -30.49 -13.70 9.42
C SER A 868 -31.05 -13.90 10.84
N ARG A 869 -30.22 -13.72 11.89
CA ARG A 869 -30.60 -13.94 13.30
C ARG A 869 -30.40 -12.73 14.20
N ARG A 870 -29.96 -11.58 13.65
CA ARG A 870 -29.77 -10.32 14.39
C ARG A 870 -30.35 -9.13 13.64
N GLN A 871 -30.80 -8.14 14.39
CA GLN A 871 -30.99 -6.79 13.89
C GLN A 871 -29.65 -6.04 13.97
N THR A 872 -29.27 -5.37 12.91
CA THR A 872 -28.00 -4.64 12.79
C THR A 872 -28.28 -3.15 12.62
N VAL A 873 -27.59 -2.34 13.41
CA VAL A 873 -27.83 -0.89 13.49
C VAL A 873 -26.49 -0.17 13.39
N MET A 874 -26.38 0.78 12.47
CA MET A 874 -25.18 1.60 12.32
C MET A 874 -25.53 3.07 12.57
N PHE A 875 -24.68 3.76 13.33
CA PHE A 875 -24.79 5.19 13.58
C PHE A 875 -23.46 5.90 13.32
N THR A 876 -23.51 7.04 12.64
CA THR A 876 -22.32 7.84 12.34
C THR A 876 -22.68 9.29 11.98
N ALA A 877 -21.68 10.17 11.97
CA ALA A 877 -21.78 11.53 11.44
C ALA A 877 -21.35 11.65 9.97
N THR A 878 -20.64 10.67 9.39
CA THR A 878 -20.17 10.72 8.00
C THR A 878 -20.51 9.41 7.27
N TRP A 879 -20.89 9.49 5.99
CA TRP A 879 -21.31 8.31 5.21
C TRP A 879 -20.52 8.11 3.91
N PRO A 880 -19.18 8.02 3.98
CA PRO A 880 -18.33 7.86 2.80
C PRO A 880 -18.50 6.47 2.16
N ARG A 881 -18.17 6.37 0.87
CA ARG A 881 -18.44 5.18 0.05
C ARG A 881 -17.88 3.86 0.62
N SER A 882 -16.65 3.85 1.14
CA SER A 882 -16.03 2.66 1.75
C SER A 882 -16.87 2.08 2.89
N VAL A 883 -17.50 2.94 3.69
CA VAL A 883 -18.38 2.56 4.80
C VAL A 883 -19.70 1.96 4.26
N ARG A 884 -20.20 2.45 3.12
CA ARG A 884 -21.42 1.92 2.46
C ARG A 884 -21.20 0.51 1.92
N GLU A 885 -20.12 0.32 1.16
CA GLU A 885 -19.77 -0.95 0.53
C GLU A 885 -19.56 -2.04 1.59
N LEU A 886 -18.92 -1.68 2.71
CA LEU A 886 -18.69 -2.60 3.80
C LEU A 886 -19.96 -2.83 4.65
N ALA A 887 -20.79 -1.82 4.91
CA ALA A 887 -22.09 -1.99 5.58
C ALA A 887 -23.02 -2.97 4.82
N ALA A 888 -22.99 -2.93 3.49
CA ALA A 888 -23.75 -3.87 2.64
C ALA A 888 -23.34 -5.35 2.83
N THR A 889 -22.17 -5.64 3.39
CA THR A 889 -21.73 -7.01 3.69
C THR A 889 -22.23 -7.55 5.03
N PHE A 890 -22.71 -6.69 5.95
CA PHE A 890 -23.07 -7.08 7.32
C PHE A 890 -24.53 -6.84 7.71
N MET A 891 -25.32 -6.15 6.87
CA MET A 891 -26.71 -5.78 7.12
C MET A 891 -27.64 -6.41 6.08
N SER A 892 -28.94 -6.52 6.39
CA SER A 892 -29.96 -7.01 5.45
C SER A 892 -30.98 -5.92 5.13
N SER A 893 -31.02 -5.46 3.87
CA SER A 893 -31.95 -4.44 3.36
C SER A 893 -32.18 -3.25 4.32
N PRO A 894 -31.10 -2.56 4.77
CA PRO A 894 -31.16 -1.57 5.83
C PRO A 894 -31.87 -0.29 5.38
N VAL A 895 -32.71 0.28 6.25
CA VAL A 895 -33.32 1.59 6.03
C VAL A 895 -32.31 2.68 6.37
N THR A 896 -32.07 3.59 5.43
CA THR A 896 -31.17 4.73 5.64
C THR A 896 -31.96 5.95 6.08
N VAL A 897 -31.63 6.50 7.25
CA VAL A 897 -32.21 7.72 7.81
C VAL A 897 -31.12 8.79 7.89
N THR A 898 -31.28 9.88 7.15
CA THR A 898 -30.34 11.01 7.15
C THR A 898 -31.00 12.26 7.69
N ILE A 899 -30.31 12.98 8.58
CA ILE A 899 -30.73 14.28 9.12
C ILE A 899 -29.79 15.36 8.59
N GLY A 900 -30.34 16.40 7.96
CA GLY A 900 -29.58 17.58 7.54
C GLY A 900 -29.05 17.58 6.10
N GLY A 901 -29.62 16.77 5.20
CA GLY A 901 -29.36 16.81 3.75
C GLY A 901 -28.86 15.51 3.13
N ASP A 902 -28.24 15.60 1.94
CA ASP A 902 -27.77 14.44 1.19
C ASP A 902 -26.46 13.86 1.80
N PRO A 903 -26.42 12.57 2.18
CA PRO A 903 -25.24 11.95 2.79
C PRO A 903 -24.13 11.59 1.79
N SER A 904 -24.33 11.79 0.48
CA SER A 904 -23.30 11.65 -0.57
C SER A 904 -22.46 12.92 -0.79
N ALA A 905 -22.89 14.06 -0.25
CA ALA A 905 -22.10 15.29 -0.25
C ALA A 905 -21.03 15.28 0.86
N ASP A 906 -20.06 16.19 0.71
CA ASP A 906 -18.90 16.35 1.60
C ASP A 906 -19.25 16.46 3.11
N PRO A 907 -18.30 16.16 4.02
CA PRO A 907 -18.53 16.18 5.47
C PRO A 907 -19.18 17.48 5.95
N ARG A 908 -20.30 17.38 6.69
CA ARG A 908 -21.06 18.56 7.15
C ARG A 908 -20.78 18.89 8.60
N ALA A 909 -20.35 20.12 8.85
CA ALA A 909 -20.27 20.69 10.19
C ALA A 909 -21.65 21.14 10.70
N ASN A 910 -21.82 21.12 12.03
CA ASN A 910 -22.99 21.67 12.71
C ASN A 910 -23.04 23.20 12.49
N THR A 911 -24.17 23.69 11.99
CA THR A 911 -24.39 25.11 11.62
C THR A 911 -24.40 26.07 12.82
N ARG A 912 -24.56 25.57 14.05
CA ARG A 912 -24.46 26.35 15.29
C ARG A 912 -23.01 26.65 15.72
N ILE A 913 -22.03 26.14 14.97
CA ILE A 913 -20.61 26.35 15.23
C ILE A 913 -20.08 27.45 14.30
N LYS A 914 -19.85 28.64 14.86
CA LYS A 914 -19.14 29.74 14.20
C LYS A 914 -17.69 29.31 13.97
N GLN A 915 -17.30 29.19 12.70
CA GLN A 915 -15.97 28.71 12.29
C GLN A 915 -15.11 29.88 11.81
N VAL A 916 -13.94 30.07 12.41
CA VAL A 916 -13.01 31.16 12.10
C VAL A 916 -11.64 30.57 11.75
N VAL A 917 -11.01 31.06 10.69
CA VAL A 917 -9.61 30.76 10.36
C VAL A 917 -8.80 32.01 10.66
N GLU A 918 -7.94 31.91 11.68
CA GLU A 918 -7.17 33.00 12.30
C GLU A 918 -7.97 34.10 13.03
N GLY A 919 -7.45 34.51 14.21
CA GLY A 919 -7.94 35.68 14.97
C GLY A 919 -8.99 35.39 16.06
N GLY A 920 -8.80 35.99 17.24
CA GLY A 920 -9.81 36.01 18.32
C GLY A 920 -9.22 36.01 19.73
N SER A 921 -9.22 37.16 20.41
CA SER A 921 -8.90 37.28 21.84
C SER A 921 -10.18 37.42 22.64
N GLN A 922 -10.58 36.37 23.36
CA GLN A 922 -11.66 36.40 24.36
C GLN A 922 -11.29 35.57 25.61
N SER A 923 -11.90 35.93 26.74
CA SER A 923 -11.61 35.42 28.08
C SER A 923 -11.90 33.91 28.26
N PRO A 924 -11.23 33.24 29.22
CA PRO A 924 -11.20 31.78 29.28
C PRO A 924 -12.46 31.16 29.89
N GLU A 925 -13.44 30.83 29.05
CA GLU A 925 -14.40 29.75 29.32
C GLU A 925 -13.75 28.38 29.00
N LYS A 926 -14.49 27.26 29.05
CA LYS A 926 -13.92 25.94 28.75
C LYS A 926 -13.46 25.84 27.29
N VAL A 927 -12.14 25.72 27.08
CA VAL A 927 -11.48 25.62 25.77
C VAL A 927 -10.91 24.22 25.55
N LEU A 928 -11.10 23.67 24.35
CA LEU A 928 -10.46 22.43 23.91
C LEU A 928 -9.50 22.72 22.74
N VAL A 929 -8.23 22.36 22.90
CA VAL A 929 -7.16 22.59 21.91
C VAL A 929 -6.72 21.26 21.31
N PHE A 930 -6.88 21.10 20.00
CA PHE A 930 -6.45 19.93 19.24
C PHE A 930 -5.07 20.12 18.62
N CYS A 931 -4.17 19.18 18.91
CA CYS A 931 -2.86 19.01 18.28
C CYS A 931 -2.87 17.69 17.49
N LEU A 932 -2.14 17.60 16.39
CA LEU A 932 -2.04 16.34 15.63
C LEU A 932 -1.16 15.32 16.35
N TYR A 933 -0.02 15.75 16.90
CA TYR A 933 0.98 14.83 17.46
C TYR A 933 1.04 14.85 19.00
N LYS A 934 1.37 13.70 19.59
CA LYS A 934 1.53 13.56 21.05
C LYS A 934 2.63 14.44 21.66
N LYS A 935 3.77 14.59 20.97
CA LYS A 935 4.87 15.50 21.38
C LYS A 935 4.46 16.98 21.30
N GLU A 936 3.66 17.32 20.30
CA GLU A 936 3.11 18.66 20.12
C GLU A 936 2.10 19.00 21.22
N ALA A 937 1.17 18.08 21.54
CA ALA A 937 0.23 18.25 22.66
C ALA A 937 0.97 18.52 23.99
N MET A 938 2.02 17.77 24.31
CA MET A 938 2.85 18.02 25.51
C MET A 938 3.56 19.38 25.47
N ARG A 939 4.06 19.81 24.30
CA ARG A 939 4.71 21.11 24.12
C ARG A 939 3.72 22.27 24.29
N VAL A 940 2.53 22.14 23.71
CA VAL A 940 1.44 23.14 23.80
C VAL A 940 0.88 23.21 25.21
N GLU A 941 0.67 22.07 25.89
CA GLU A 941 0.31 22.03 27.31
C GLU A 941 1.35 22.76 28.17
N LYS A 942 2.65 22.42 28.04
CA LYS A 942 3.73 23.08 28.78
C LYS A 942 3.75 24.59 28.54
N LEU A 943 3.62 25.03 27.28
CA LEU A 943 3.61 26.45 26.90
C LEU A 943 2.43 27.21 27.52
N ILE A 944 1.21 26.64 27.45
CA ILE A 944 0.00 27.24 28.03
C ILE A 944 0.11 27.30 29.56
N LYS A 945 0.68 26.26 30.18
CA LYS A 945 0.91 26.18 31.63
C LYS A 945 1.92 27.23 32.12
N THR A 946 3.04 27.42 31.40
CA THR A 946 4.03 28.47 31.70
C THR A 946 3.42 29.87 31.61
N LYS A 947 2.41 30.08 30.75
CA LYS A 947 1.65 31.35 30.68
C LYS A 947 0.59 31.51 31.78
N GLY A 948 0.55 30.64 32.80
CA GLY A 948 -0.31 30.75 33.98
C GLY A 948 -1.73 30.20 33.82
N PHE A 949 -2.07 29.56 32.71
CA PHE A 949 -3.41 29.00 32.50
C PHE A 949 -3.58 27.62 33.15
N LYS A 950 -4.78 27.35 33.67
CA LYS A 950 -5.18 26.05 34.22
C LYS A 950 -5.43 25.04 33.09
N VAL A 951 -4.39 24.31 32.71
CA VAL A 951 -4.40 23.37 31.57
C VAL A 951 -4.17 21.93 32.01
N ALA A 952 -4.78 20.98 31.29
CA ALA A 952 -4.48 19.55 31.36
C ALA A 952 -4.31 18.96 29.95
N GLY A 953 -3.42 17.97 29.81
CA GLY A 953 -3.19 17.22 28.57
C GLY A 953 -3.93 15.87 28.50
N ILE A 954 -4.37 15.47 27.30
CA ILE A 954 -4.83 14.10 26.99
C ILE A 954 -4.22 13.61 25.66
N HIS A 955 -3.32 12.62 25.74
CA HIS A 955 -2.67 12.01 24.57
C HIS A 955 -2.36 10.53 24.78
N GLY A 956 -1.93 9.85 23.71
CA GLY A 956 -1.71 8.40 23.66
C GLY A 956 -0.71 7.81 24.66
N ASP A 957 0.24 8.60 25.15
CA ASP A 957 1.30 8.13 26.06
C ASP A 957 0.90 8.21 27.55
N LEU A 958 -0.17 8.95 27.88
CA LEU A 958 -0.72 8.93 29.25
C LEU A 958 -1.37 7.58 29.53
N ASN A 959 -1.12 7.03 30.72
CA ASN A 959 -1.86 5.88 31.23
C ASN A 959 -3.35 6.25 31.44
N GLN A 960 -4.21 5.23 31.53
CA GLN A 960 -5.66 5.46 31.56
C GLN A 960 -6.10 6.26 32.80
N SER A 961 -5.48 6.04 33.97
CA SER A 961 -5.79 6.74 35.22
C SER A 961 -5.49 8.23 35.13
N ASP A 962 -4.35 8.61 34.54
CA ASP A 962 -3.97 10.01 34.33
C ASP A 962 -4.90 10.69 33.32
N ARG A 963 -5.32 9.99 32.25
CA ARG A 963 -6.34 10.51 31.31
C ARG A 963 -7.66 10.79 32.02
N PHE A 964 -8.13 9.89 32.87
CA PHE A 964 -9.36 10.12 33.65
C PHE A 964 -9.22 11.30 34.61
N ARG A 965 -8.13 11.38 35.37
CA ARG A 965 -7.88 12.53 36.28
C ARG A 965 -7.85 13.86 35.51
N ASN A 966 -7.19 13.90 34.36
CA ASN A 966 -7.07 15.11 33.55
C ASN A 966 -8.41 15.50 32.88
N LEU A 967 -9.19 14.51 32.43
CA LEU A 967 -10.54 14.73 31.92
C LEU A 967 -11.49 15.23 33.03
N GLU A 968 -11.43 14.62 34.21
CA GLU A 968 -12.28 14.99 35.35
C GLU A 968 -11.94 16.39 35.89
N ALA A 969 -10.66 16.76 35.91
CA ALA A 969 -10.24 18.14 36.18
C ALA A 969 -10.86 19.14 35.19
N PHE A 970 -11.00 18.77 33.91
CA PHE A 970 -11.69 19.60 32.92
C PHE A 970 -13.23 19.56 33.06
N LYS A 971 -13.82 18.42 33.45
CA LYS A 971 -15.26 18.31 33.74
C LYS A 971 -15.68 19.19 34.90
N THR A 972 -14.97 19.10 36.02
CA THR A 972 -15.18 19.90 37.24
C THR A 972 -14.80 21.38 37.08
N GLY A 973 -14.00 21.73 36.07
CA GLY A 973 -13.52 23.11 35.86
C GLY A 973 -12.26 23.46 36.66
N ALA A 974 -11.62 22.49 37.32
CA ALA A 974 -10.29 22.64 37.89
C ALA A 974 -9.24 22.98 36.82
N SER A 975 -9.41 22.47 35.59
CA SER A 975 -8.73 22.93 34.38
C SER A 975 -9.73 23.62 33.44
N THR A 976 -9.38 24.80 32.94
CA THR A 976 -10.19 25.58 31.98
C THR A 976 -9.79 25.33 30.52
N VAL A 977 -8.58 24.79 30.30
CA VAL A 977 -8.08 24.40 28.97
C VAL A 977 -7.74 22.92 28.97
N LEU A 978 -8.19 22.20 27.93
CA LEU A 978 -7.81 20.82 27.67
C LEU A 978 -7.02 20.78 26.36
N VAL A 979 -5.77 20.33 26.40
CA VAL A 979 -4.93 20.12 25.20
C VAL A 979 -4.94 18.63 24.87
N ALA A 980 -5.31 18.26 23.65
CA ALA A 980 -5.45 16.85 23.31
C ALA A 980 -5.12 16.52 21.85
N THR A 981 -4.83 15.24 21.60
CA THR A 981 -4.79 14.69 20.24
C THR A 981 -6.18 14.17 19.82
N ASP A 982 -6.31 13.57 18.64
CA ASP A 982 -7.55 12.97 18.12
C ASP A 982 -8.15 11.82 18.97
N VAL A 983 -7.49 11.46 20.07
CA VAL A 983 -8.09 10.70 21.18
C VAL A 983 -9.30 11.45 21.77
N ALA A 984 -9.29 12.79 21.76
CA ALA A 984 -10.37 13.63 22.27
C ALA A 984 -11.39 14.10 21.21
N ALA A 985 -11.06 13.98 19.92
CA ALA A 985 -11.89 14.48 18.81
C ALA A 985 -13.20 13.68 18.66
N ARG A 986 -13.14 12.40 19.01
CA ARG A 986 -14.25 11.45 18.96
C ARG A 986 -14.37 10.79 20.33
N GLY A 987 -15.59 10.51 20.76
CA GLY A 987 -15.86 9.62 21.89
C GLY A 987 -15.59 10.08 23.33
N LEU A 988 -14.74 11.10 23.59
CA LEU A 988 -14.70 11.68 24.94
C LEU A 988 -16.01 12.41 25.26
N ASP A 989 -16.62 12.05 26.40
CA ASP A 989 -17.64 12.85 27.08
C ASP A 989 -17.00 14.11 27.66
N ILE A 990 -16.74 15.08 26.78
CA ILE A 990 -16.33 16.42 27.16
C ILE A 990 -17.62 17.23 27.29
N PRO A 991 -17.89 17.88 28.45
CA PRO A 991 -19.00 18.82 28.59
C PRO A 991 -18.90 19.88 27.49
N ALA A 992 -20.04 20.35 26.99
CA ALA A 992 -20.09 21.28 25.86
C ALA A 992 -19.10 22.45 26.06
N VAL A 993 -17.99 22.42 25.31
CA VAL A 993 -16.98 23.49 25.34
C VAL A 993 -17.49 24.65 24.50
N LYS A 994 -17.16 25.88 24.88
CA LYS A 994 -17.60 27.06 24.12
C LYS A 994 -16.70 27.34 22.92
N LEU A 995 -15.42 26.96 23.06
CA LEU A 995 -14.39 27.16 22.05
C LEU A 995 -13.60 25.87 21.80
N VAL A 996 -13.51 25.46 20.54
CA VAL A 996 -12.54 24.49 20.03
C VAL A 996 -11.46 25.24 19.27
N ILE A 997 -10.19 24.89 19.47
CA ILE A 997 -9.05 25.43 18.72
C ILE A 997 -8.32 24.26 18.05
N ASN A 998 -8.25 24.25 16.72
CA ASN A 998 -7.36 23.34 15.99
C ASN A 998 -6.00 24.04 15.85
N ALA A 999 -5.04 23.69 16.70
CA ALA A 999 -3.68 24.22 16.64
C ALA A 999 -2.89 23.65 15.44
N THR A 1000 -3.22 22.42 15.05
CA THR A 1000 -2.78 21.75 13.83
C THR A 1000 -4.04 21.29 13.08
N PHE A 1001 -4.08 21.39 11.75
CA PHE A 1001 -5.17 20.78 10.98
C PHE A 1001 -5.12 19.24 11.11
N PRO A 1002 -6.26 18.53 11.16
CA PRO A 1002 -6.28 17.06 11.13
C PRO A 1002 -5.91 16.50 9.76
N LEU A 1003 -5.55 15.21 9.72
CA LEU A 1003 -5.22 14.50 8.48
C LEU A 1003 -6.42 14.33 7.52
N THR A 1004 -7.65 14.47 8.01
CA THR A 1004 -8.88 14.30 7.23
C THR A 1004 -9.91 15.40 7.56
N VAL A 1005 -10.76 15.72 6.59
CA VAL A 1005 -11.84 16.71 6.74
C VAL A 1005 -12.97 16.14 7.60
N GLU A 1006 -13.13 14.83 7.58
CA GLU A 1006 -13.98 14.07 8.49
C GLU A 1006 -13.56 14.30 9.96
N ASP A 1007 -12.28 14.11 10.30
CA ASP A 1007 -11.76 14.38 11.65
C ASP A 1007 -11.94 15.86 12.06
N TYR A 1008 -11.82 16.80 11.12
CA TYR A 1008 -12.09 18.22 11.39
C TYR A 1008 -13.52 18.45 11.89
N VAL A 1009 -14.53 17.86 11.22
CA VAL A 1009 -15.94 17.93 11.64
C VAL A 1009 -16.14 17.34 13.04
N HIS A 1010 -15.45 16.22 13.35
CA HIS A 1010 -15.53 15.59 14.67
C HIS A 1010 -14.88 16.42 15.79
N ARG A 1011 -13.72 17.05 15.52
CA ARG A 1011 -13.03 17.97 16.43
C ARG A 1011 -13.90 19.16 16.81
N ILE A 1012 -14.45 19.87 15.82
CA ILE A 1012 -15.32 21.04 16.08
C ILE A 1012 -16.64 20.62 16.75
N GLY A 1013 -17.16 19.42 16.44
CA GLY A 1013 -18.33 18.80 17.09
C GLY A 1013 -18.21 18.49 18.59
N ARG A 1014 -17.16 18.98 19.26
CA ARG A 1014 -17.07 19.07 20.73
C ARG A 1014 -17.77 20.32 21.28
N THR A 1015 -17.95 21.37 20.46
CA THR A 1015 -18.81 22.54 20.77
C THR A 1015 -20.17 22.44 20.05
N GLY A 1016 -21.07 23.42 20.24
CA GLY A 1016 -22.36 23.51 19.53
C GLY A 1016 -23.41 22.45 19.91
N ARG A 1017 -23.28 21.82 21.09
CA ARG A 1017 -24.06 20.64 21.51
C ARG A 1017 -25.38 21.00 22.18
N ALA A 1018 -26.35 20.09 22.12
CA ALA A 1018 -27.64 20.18 22.82
C ALA A 1018 -28.41 21.51 22.60
N GLY A 1019 -28.24 22.13 21.44
CA GLY A 1019 -28.89 23.39 21.06
C GLY A 1019 -28.10 24.67 21.38
N ALA A 1020 -27.00 24.59 22.14
CA ALA A 1020 -26.13 25.73 22.40
C ALA A 1020 -25.32 26.18 21.16
N GLU A 1021 -24.95 27.45 21.11
CA GLU A 1021 -23.96 27.95 20.13
C GLU A 1021 -22.54 27.52 20.49
N GLY A 1022 -21.67 27.44 19.48
CA GLY A 1022 -20.27 27.08 19.63
C GLY A 1022 -19.34 27.90 18.75
N HIS A 1023 -18.06 27.96 19.11
CA HIS A 1023 -17.00 28.59 18.32
C HIS A 1023 -15.89 27.60 18.02
N ALA A 1024 -15.36 27.63 16.81
CA ALA A 1024 -14.22 26.83 16.38
C ALA A 1024 -13.20 27.71 15.65
N ILE A 1025 -11.99 27.83 16.20
CA ILE A 1025 -10.86 28.51 15.56
C ILE A 1025 -9.95 27.44 14.96
N THR A 1026 -9.52 27.63 13.71
CA THR A 1026 -8.60 26.73 13.02
C THR A 1026 -7.37 27.48 12.55
N LEU A 1027 -6.20 26.98 12.90
CA LEU A 1027 -4.95 27.37 12.26
C LEU A 1027 -4.77 26.46 11.04
N PHE A 1028 -4.70 27.07 9.85
CA PHE A 1028 -4.59 26.37 8.57
C PHE A 1028 -3.35 26.89 7.84
N THR A 1029 -2.43 26.01 7.47
CA THR A 1029 -1.09 26.35 6.97
C THR A 1029 -0.89 25.87 5.53
N GLU A 1030 0.21 26.28 4.89
CA GLU A 1030 0.55 25.81 3.53
C GLU A 1030 0.72 24.29 3.45
N ASN A 1031 1.16 23.64 4.54
CA ASN A 1031 1.28 22.18 4.63
C ASN A 1031 -0.09 21.48 4.51
N ASP A 1032 -1.16 22.17 4.90
CA ASP A 1032 -2.53 21.65 4.89
C ASP A 1032 -3.24 21.88 3.54
N LYS A 1033 -2.57 22.56 2.58
CA LYS A 1033 -3.10 22.96 1.26
C LYS A 1033 -3.87 21.86 0.53
N ALA A 1034 -3.44 20.60 0.64
CA ALA A 1034 -4.12 19.45 0.00
C ALA A 1034 -5.56 19.22 0.48
N LEU A 1035 -5.93 19.71 1.67
CA LEU A 1035 -7.26 19.56 2.29
C LEU A 1035 -8.13 20.82 2.18
N SER A 1036 -7.59 21.92 1.64
CA SER A 1036 -8.23 23.23 1.55
C SER A 1036 -9.59 23.20 0.85
N GLY A 1037 -9.69 22.59 -0.33
CA GLY A 1037 -10.96 22.43 -1.05
C GLY A 1037 -12.03 21.70 -0.24
N GLY A 1038 -11.65 20.68 0.53
CA GLY A 1038 -12.58 19.94 1.37
C GLY A 1038 -13.09 20.79 2.54
N LEU A 1039 -12.19 21.52 3.20
CA LEU A 1039 -12.55 22.50 4.24
C LEU A 1039 -13.48 23.60 3.70
N VAL A 1040 -13.22 24.13 2.50
CA VAL A 1040 -14.09 25.12 1.84
C VAL A 1040 -15.50 24.56 1.62
N ASN A 1041 -15.63 23.29 1.25
CA ASN A 1041 -16.93 22.65 1.09
C ASN A 1041 -17.66 22.47 2.44
N VAL A 1042 -16.96 22.13 3.53
CA VAL A 1042 -17.54 22.10 4.89
C VAL A 1042 -18.08 23.48 5.28
N LEU A 1043 -17.29 24.54 5.11
CA LEU A 1043 -17.65 25.91 5.48
C LEU A 1043 -18.88 26.38 4.70
N LYS A 1044 -18.90 26.17 3.37
CA LYS A 1044 -20.05 26.48 2.51
C LYS A 1044 -21.31 25.69 2.90
N ALA A 1045 -21.17 24.39 3.16
CA ALA A 1045 -22.30 23.56 3.60
C ALA A 1045 -22.87 24.00 4.95
N ALA A 1046 -22.01 24.50 5.86
CA ALA A 1046 -22.38 25.07 7.14
C ALA A 1046 -22.80 26.56 7.07
N LYS A 1047 -22.92 27.14 5.86
CA LYS A 1047 -23.26 28.55 5.59
C LYS A 1047 -22.34 29.55 6.30
N GLN A 1048 -21.07 29.21 6.46
CA GLN A 1048 -20.04 30.09 7.04
C GLN A 1048 -19.36 30.91 5.94
N GLU A 1049 -18.84 32.09 6.30
CA GLU A 1049 -17.98 32.87 5.41
C GLU A 1049 -16.66 32.12 5.16
N VAL A 1050 -16.20 32.11 3.91
CA VAL A 1050 -14.95 31.45 3.52
C VAL A 1050 -13.85 32.51 3.41
N PRO A 1051 -12.79 32.44 4.24
CA PRO A 1051 -11.71 33.43 4.21
C PRO A 1051 -11.00 33.48 2.86
N GLU A 1052 -10.74 34.67 2.33
CA GLU A 1052 -10.02 34.84 1.05
C GLU A 1052 -8.64 34.19 1.06
N ALA A 1053 -7.94 34.22 2.20
CA ALA A 1053 -6.65 33.55 2.37
C ALA A 1053 -6.76 32.03 2.14
N LEU A 1054 -7.87 31.39 2.52
CA LEU A 1054 -8.10 29.97 2.29
C LEU A 1054 -8.36 29.67 0.80
N LEU A 1055 -9.02 30.58 0.07
CA LEU A 1055 -9.27 30.44 -1.37
C LEU A 1055 -7.97 30.45 -2.20
N LYS A 1056 -6.93 31.16 -1.74
CA LYS A 1056 -5.60 31.20 -2.39
C LYS A 1056 -4.90 29.84 -2.45
N PHE A 1057 -5.25 28.90 -1.56
CA PHE A 1057 -4.73 27.53 -1.60
C PHE A 1057 -5.35 26.65 -2.70
N GLY A 1058 -6.45 27.10 -3.31
CA GLY A 1058 -7.19 26.42 -4.37
C GLY A 1058 -8.39 25.63 -3.84
N THR A 1059 -9.52 25.71 -4.53
CA THR A 1059 -10.78 25.04 -4.11
C THR A 1059 -10.92 23.61 -4.62
N THR A 1060 -9.89 23.07 -5.30
CA THR A 1060 -9.97 21.77 -5.98
C THR A 1060 -9.87 20.62 -4.99
N VAL A 1061 -11.02 20.05 -4.63
CA VAL A 1061 -11.07 18.73 -3.97
C VAL A 1061 -10.54 17.69 -4.95
N LYS A 1062 -9.39 17.07 -4.65
CA LYS A 1062 -9.01 15.82 -5.29
C LYS A 1062 -10.07 14.79 -4.91
N LYS A 1063 -10.95 14.39 -5.85
CA LYS A 1063 -11.88 13.27 -5.64
C LYS A 1063 -11.10 12.09 -5.06
N LYS A 1064 -11.60 11.49 -3.97
CA LYS A 1064 -11.14 10.17 -3.53
C LYS A 1064 -11.32 9.22 -4.72
N GLN A 1065 -10.22 8.82 -5.33
CA GLN A 1065 -10.21 7.91 -6.46
C GLN A 1065 -10.75 6.57 -5.98
N HIS A 1066 -11.60 5.93 -6.77
CA HIS A 1066 -12.04 4.57 -6.46
C HIS A 1066 -10.88 3.62 -6.74
N ASP A 1067 -10.54 2.74 -5.78
CA ASP A 1067 -9.36 1.85 -5.85
C ASP A 1067 -9.28 1.02 -7.15
N ALA A 1068 -10.41 0.76 -7.81
CA ALA A 1068 -10.48 0.07 -9.12
C ALA A 1068 -10.83 0.94 -10.35
N TYR A 1069 -11.25 2.21 -10.19
CA TYR A 1069 -11.78 3.04 -11.30
C TYR A 1069 -11.21 4.47 -11.38
N GLY A 1070 -10.25 4.83 -10.51
CA GLY A 1070 -9.56 6.11 -10.59
C GLY A 1070 -10.47 7.34 -10.41
N ALA A 1071 -10.18 8.41 -11.17
CA ALA A 1071 -10.90 9.68 -11.10
C ALA A 1071 -12.20 9.72 -11.93
N PHE A 1072 -12.41 8.74 -12.82
CA PHE A 1072 -13.50 8.72 -13.81
C PHE A 1072 -14.84 8.20 -13.27
N PHE A 1073 -14.86 7.64 -12.05
CA PHE A 1073 -16.10 7.16 -11.44
C PHE A 1073 -17.13 8.30 -11.26
N LYS A 1074 -18.35 8.05 -11.74
CA LYS A 1074 -19.50 8.96 -11.72
C LYS A 1074 -20.67 8.24 -11.04
N ASP A 1075 -21.08 8.72 -9.87
CA ASP A 1075 -22.29 8.20 -9.21
C ASP A 1075 -23.51 8.50 -10.09
N VAL A 1076 -24.17 7.44 -10.57
CA VAL A 1076 -25.47 7.52 -11.22
C VAL A 1076 -26.51 7.22 -10.15
N ASP A 1077 -27.25 8.26 -9.76
CA ASP A 1077 -28.35 8.20 -8.80
C ASP A 1077 -29.52 7.40 -9.41
N THR A 1078 -29.57 6.10 -9.14
CA THR A 1078 -30.52 5.15 -9.76
C THR A 1078 -31.98 5.41 -9.40
N ASP A 1079 -32.24 6.23 -8.39
CA ASP A 1079 -33.57 6.50 -7.86
C ASP A 1079 -34.23 7.74 -8.51
N LYS A 1080 -33.54 8.45 -9.40
CA LYS A 1080 -34.10 9.59 -10.13
C LYS A 1080 -34.99 9.16 -11.29
N ALA A 1081 -36.29 9.22 -11.08
CA ALA A 1081 -37.29 9.11 -12.14
C ALA A 1081 -37.08 10.19 -13.22
N ALA A 1082 -37.05 9.78 -14.49
CA ALA A 1082 -36.76 10.68 -15.61
C ALA A 1082 -37.88 11.71 -15.82
N THR A 1083 -37.57 13.00 -15.71
CA THR A 1083 -38.48 14.09 -16.07
C THR A 1083 -38.66 14.14 -17.58
N LYS A 1084 -39.91 13.96 -18.02
CA LYS A 1084 -40.28 13.95 -19.43
C LYS A 1084 -40.38 15.39 -19.94
N ILE A 1085 -39.36 15.86 -20.64
CA ILE A 1085 -39.42 17.14 -21.36
C ILE A 1085 -40.40 16.97 -22.52
N VAL A 1086 -41.44 17.80 -22.53
CA VAL A 1086 -42.31 18.02 -23.70
C VAL A 1086 -41.71 19.18 -24.47
N PHE A 1087 -41.63 19.04 -25.79
CA PHE A 1087 -41.40 20.14 -26.70
C PHE A 1087 -42.72 20.39 -27.41
N ASP A 1088 -43.17 21.64 -27.38
CA ASP A 1088 -44.32 22.09 -28.18
C ASP A 1088 -43.85 22.31 -29.63
N ASP A 1089 -44.63 21.76 -30.56
CA ASP A 1089 -44.59 21.82 -32.05
C ASP A 1089 -43.24 21.75 -32.80
#